data_AF-A0A0Q4B7F3-F1
#
_entry.id   AF-A0A0Q4B7F3-F1
#
_cell.length_a   1.000
_cell.length_b   1.000
_cell.length_c   1.000
_cell.angle_alpha   90.00
_cell.angle_beta   90.00
_cell.angle_gamma   90.00
#
_symmetry.space_group_name_H-M   'P 1'
#
loop_
_entity.id
_entity.type
_entity.pdbx_description
1 polymer ?
#
loop_
_entity_poly.entity_id
_entity_poly.type
_entity_poly.pdbx_seq_one_letter_code
_entity_poly.pdbx_strand_id
1 'polypeptide(L)'
;MKTGRIPPTGFGRSTPEEDLKGCVWKAFFRRFEWRTLGKIDFCLYRPLIGQPGEFISLVWAEAKKGQADLLEALVQLVFTIGRERTFDRYQPPGLLAAFNSERIAFVPYETVQAVFLQNDFNWNVAPSDHTTKEFRQLAGLVGESLQREAMTFHFAQDEASLRQFIWNNLGNAAEGVARVEVDKNNFKFIYDRWVACVKGTIGVDWDGLKAKGIIDGDFFLADLLSEDNLTLREKLFVLLRSDRYVLNRRVDETGLFAENLAYFTDGQAAHTAFWNRYARPPLEVYWDYMVDRRDLLVPPDIRERKGAFYTPQQWVELSQRYLAQELGENWQEEYTVWDPAAGTGNLLNGLTNKYNIWASTLDRQDVDVMRDRITNGANLLESHVFQFDFLNDGFERLPKELKAIVDDPERRKKLVIYMNPPYAEATNARTKAGTGGNRPGVATGHQIRERYRAELGRASNELYAQFLIRIYMEMPGCIIGEFSMLKTLQGISFAQFRQTFQAKLKSIFLIPSSTFDNNSKSNPFAIGFKVWNTGIKHQLPKKIHASVYGLHGEQLPNKQIFTTQGKPLLNSWLNRWHDLKNSSLGLLTTRGQDSQNQGIVRIQHLPSNGTGHAITLCNLIPYAVYFAVRLCIKRTWLNNRDQFTEPKKGWRRDVEFQNDCLAFCLLHHKNLIRADEGVNHWIPYTEHEVGAKEKFQSHFMTDFMAGRLWPNRRVCEGLFDDQHCIVPREALAFSAEAQALLDAGRALWRYYHAQPKANPNASLYDIRQHFQGADARGNMNPTSTDTTYNALNDARKEALEALAVKLAPKVYEHGFLEE
;
A
#
# COMPACT_ATOMS: atom_id res chain seq x y z
N MET A 1 -27.21 -43.03 26.81
CA MET A 1 -27.66 -42.09 25.75
C MET A 1 -29.12 -42.38 25.43
N LYS A 2 -30.08 -41.52 25.82
CA LYS A 2 -31.46 -41.59 25.29
C LYS A 2 -31.57 -40.58 24.15
N THR A 3 -31.96 -41.12 23.00
CA THR A 3 -31.91 -40.57 21.64
C THR A 3 -32.81 -39.34 21.43
N GLY A 4 -32.28 -38.26 20.87
CA GLY A 4 -33.07 -37.50 19.91
C GLY A 4 -33.10 -38.33 18.63
N ARG A 5 -34.27 -38.80 18.18
CA ARG A 5 -34.38 -39.57 16.93
C ARG A 5 -33.99 -38.66 15.77
N ILE A 6 -32.92 -38.99 15.06
CA ILE A 6 -32.60 -38.41 13.75
C ILE A 6 -33.53 -39.08 12.73
N PRO A 7 -34.24 -38.33 11.88
CA PRO A 7 -35.05 -38.93 10.83
C PRO A 7 -34.15 -39.71 9.83
N PRO A 8 -34.66 -40.78 9.18
CA PRO A 8 -33.86 -41.61 8.26
C PRO A 8 -33.23 -40.85 7.09
N THR A 9 -33.73 -39.64 6.79
CA THR A 9 -33.29 -38.76 5.71
C THR A 9 -32.57 -37.50 6.18
N GLY A 10 -32.17 -37.41 7.46
CA GLY A 10 -31.59 -36.20 8.06
C GLY A 10 -32.65 -35.23 8.60
N PHE A 11 -32.29 -33.97 8.84
CA PHE A 11 -33.26 -32.95 9.24
C PHE A 11 -34.09 -32.53 8.00
N GLY A 12 -35.36 -32.17 8.17
CA GLY A 12 -36.25 -31.87 7.04
C GLY A 12 -35.69 -30.77 6.11
N ARG A 13 -35.81 -30.94 4.79
CA ARG A 13 -35.29 -29.96 3.80
C ARG A 13 -35.91 -28.56 3.91
N SER A 14 -37.12 -28.48 4.47
CA SER A 14 -37.83 -27.23 4.71
C SER A 14 -37.51 -26.59 6.07
N THR A 15 -36.74 -27.26 6.94
CA THR A 15 -36.38 -26.75 8.27
C THR A 15 -35.66 -25.39 8.14
N PRO A 16 -36.18 -24.32 8.76
CA PRO A 16 -35.50 -23.02 8.82
C PRO A 16 -34.11 -23.15 9.46
N GLU A 17 -33.19 -22.28 9.05
CA GLU A 17 -31.78 -22.33 9.49
C GLU A 17 -31.64 -22.22 11.02
N GLU A 18 -32.41 -21.34 11.66
CA GLU A 18 -32.43 -21.20 13.13
C GLU A 18 -32.91 -22.46 13.85
N ASP A 19 -33.95 -23.12 13.33
CA ASP A 19 -34.46 -24.38 13.90
C ASP A 19 -33.43 -25.50 13.71
N LEU A 20 -32.73 -25.52 12.57
CA LEU A 20 -31.68 -26.48 12.26
C LEU A 20 -30.52 -26.39 13.26
N LYS A 21 -30.05 -25.18 13.61
CA LYS A 21 -29.02 -24.94 14.64
C LYS A 21 -29.39 -25.62 15.96
N GLY A 22 -30.62 -25.39 16.43
CA GLY A 22 -31.13 -25.99 17.67
C GLY A 22 -31.28 -27.51 17.59
N CYS A 23 -31.70 -28.05 16.45
CA CYS A 23 -31.82 -29.49 16.20
C CYS A 23 -30.46 -30.21 16.21
N VAL A 24 -29.48 -29.68 15.48
CA VAL A 24 -28.11 -30.23 15.43
C VAL A 24 -27.47 -30.19 16.82
N TRP A 25 -27.60 -29.07 17.55
CA TRP A 25 -27.13 -28.99 18.93
C TRP A 25 -27.81 -30.04 19.84
N LYS A 26 -29.14 -30.16 19.79
CA LYS A 26 -29.88 -31.16 20.59
C LYS A 26 -29.47 -32.61 20.27
N ALA A 27 -29.10 -32.91 19.04
CA ALA A 27 -28.77 -34.27 18.61
C ALA A 27 -27.32 -34.68 18.93
N PHE A 28 -26.37 -33.75 18.77
CA PHE A 28 -24.94 -34.06 18.77
C PHE A 28 -24.12 -33.32 19.84
N PHE A 29 -24.55 -32.13 20.29
CA PHE A 29 -23.70 -31.23 21.10
C PHE A 29 -24.30 -30.84 22.46
N ARG A 30 -25.33 -31.53 22.96
CA ARG A 30 -25.99 -31.22 24.25
C ARG A 30 -25.08 -31.11 25.48
N ARG A 31 -23.84 -31.62 25.41
CA ARG A 31 -22.84 -31.51 26.49
C ARG A 31 -22.14 -30.15 26.52
N PHE A 32 -22.34 -29.32 25.50
CA PHE A 32 -21.74 -28.00 25.35
C PHE A 32 -22.84 -26.94 25.26
N GLU A 33 -22.48 -25.70 25.59
CA GLU A 33 -23.34 -24.56 25.35
C GLU A 33 -23.16 -24.07 23.91
N TRP A 34 -24.21 -23.49 23.33
CA TRP A 34 -24.12 -22.88 22.00
C TRP A 34 -24.78 -21.51 21.96
N ARG A 35 -24.24 -20.63 21.13
CA ARG A 35 -24.79 -19.29 20.86
C ARG A 35 -24.40 -18.82 19.47
N THR A 36 -25.08 -17.82 18.96
CA THR A 36 -24.58 -16.99 17.85
C THR A 36 -23.46 -16.08 18.38
N LEU A 37 -22.34 -15.99 17.65
CA LEU A 37 -21.18 -15.18 18.04
C LEU A 37 -20.96 -14.05 17.02
N GLY A 38 -21.51 -12.88 17.30
CA GLY A 38 -21.48 -11.76 16.36
C GLY A 38 -22.25 -12.11 15.08
N LYS A 39 -21.53 -12.28 13.97
CA LYS A 39 -22.09 -12.73 12.67
C LYS A 39 -21.85 -14.21 12.36
N ILE A 40 -21.18 -14.95 13.26
CA ILE A 40 -21.02 -16.39 13.14
C ILE A 40 -22.29 -17.06 13.68
N ASP A 41 -22.91 -17.86 12.83
CA ASP A 41 -24.22 -18.47 13.07
C ASP A 41 -24.28 -19.37 14.29
N PHE A 42 -23.24 -20.19 14.48
CA PHE A 42 -23.23 -21.25 15.48
C PHE A 42 -21.85 -21.36 16.12
N CYS A 43 -21.74 -20.96 17.39
CA CYS A 43 -20.54 -21.12 18.20
C CYS A 43 -20.83 -22.11 19.33
N LEU A 44 -20.14 -23.25 19.32
CA LEU A 44 -20.04 -24.12 20.48
C LEU A 44 -18.99 -23.55 21.43
N TYR A 45 -19.34 -23.43 22.70
CA TYR A 45 -18.43 -22.87 23.70
C TYR A 45 -18.56 -23.55 25.05
N ARG A 46 -17.57 -23.31 25.91
CA ARG A 46 -17.67 -23.56 27.36
C ARG A 46 -17.46 -22.26 28.13
N PRO A 47 -18.28 -21.94 29.13
CA PRO A 47 -17.98 -20.87 30.07
C PRO A 47 -16.66 -21.14 30.82
N LEU A 48 -15.88 -20.09 31.12
CA LEU A 48 -14.79 -20.22 32.08
C LEU A 48 -15.35 -20.26 33.50
N ILE A 49 -14.97 -21.28 34.28
CA ILE A 49 -15.34 -21.37 35.68
C ILE A 49 -14.71 -20.22 36.46
N GLY A 50 -15.52 -19.51 37.26
CA GLY A 50 -15.08 -18.40 38.10
C GLY A 50 -14.98 -17.04 37.42
N GLN A 51 -15.31 -16.93 36.11
CA GLN A 51 -15.29 -15.67 35.37
C GLN A 51 -16.62 -15.42 34.63
N PRO A 52 -17.56 -14.70 35.25
CA PRO A 52 -18.85 -14.41 34.64
C PRO A 52 -18.70 -13.70 33.29
N GLY A 53 -19.20 -14.31 32.22
CA GLY A 53 -19.19 -13.74 30.87
C GLY A 53 -18.01 -14.16 29.99
N GLU A 54 -16.96 -14.76 30.53
CA GLU A 54 -15.85 -15.32 29.73
C GLU A 54 -16.12 -16.77 29.29
N PHE A 55 -15.67 -17.12 28.10
CA PHE A 55 -15.85 -18.45 27.52
C PHE A 55 -14.72 -18.80 26.53
N ILE A 56 -14.54 -20.09 26.28
CA ILE A 56 -13.65 -20.62 25.25
C ILE A 56 -14.50 -21.14 24.08
N SER A 57 -14.20 -20.65 22.88
CA SER A 57 -14.77 -21.16 21.64
C SER A 57 -14.23 -22.57 21.36
N LEU A 58 -15.12 -23.52 21.12
CA LEU A 58 -14.78 -24.89 20.77
C LEU A 58 -14.94 -25.15 19.27
N VAL A 59 -16.00 -24.61 18.67
CA VAL A 59 -16.26 -24.67 17.23
C VAL A 59 -16.95 -23.38 16.80
N TRP A 60 -16.50 -22.80 15.69
CA TRP A 60 -17.26 -21.78 14.95
C TRP A 60 -17.84 -22.41 13.70
N ALA A 61 -19.11 -22.16 13.41
CA ALA A 61 -19.78 -22.79 12.30
C ALA A 61 -20.78 -21.88 11.59
N GLU A 62 -20.91 -22.12 10.29
CA GLU A 62 -21.95 -21.56 9.43
C GLU A 62 -23.05 -22.61 9.21
N ALA A 63 -24.31 -22.22 9.39
CA ALA A 63 -25.45 -23.11 9.15
C ALA A 63 -26.11 -22.71 7.83
N LYS A 64 -26.60 -23.68 7.05
CA LYS A 64 -27.34 -23.40 5.81
C LYS A 64 -28.62 -24.21 5.71
N LYS A 65 -29.67 -23.60 5.17
CA LYS A 65 -30.93 -24.29 4.87
C LYS A 65 -30.76 -25.30 3.72
N GLY A 66 -31.43 -26.45 3.82
CA GLY A 66 -31.56 -27.39 2.70
C GLY A 66 -30.25 -28.15 2.41
N GLN A 67 -29.86 -28.21 1.15
CA GLN A 67 -28.68 -28.95 0.65
C GLN A 67 -27.59 -28.01 0.09
N ALA A 68 -27.38 -26.86 0.72
CA ALA A 68 -26.35 -25.91 0.32
C ALA A 68 -24.94 -26.54 0.33
N ASP A 69 -24.05 -26.01 -0.51
CA ASP A 69 -22.66 -26.47 -0.59
C ASP A 69 -21.91 -26.13 0.71
N LEU A 70 -21.31 -27.14 1.34
CA LEU A 70 -20.59 -26.97 2.60
C LEU A 70 -19.24 -26.30 2.39
N LEU A 71 -18.61 -26.43 1.22
CA LEU A 71 -17.36 -25.73 0.91
C LEU A 71 -17.61 -24.23 0.78
N GLU A 72 -18.67 -23.83 0.06
CA GLU A 72 -19.08 -22.43 -0.02
C GLU A 72 -19.45 -21.88 1.36
N ALA A 73 -20.13 -22.66 2.20
CA ALA A 73 -20.45 -22.27 3.56
C ALA A 73 -19.20 -22.13 4.45
N LEU A 74 -18.19 -22.98 4.29
CA LEU A 74 -16.89 -22.83 4.97
C LEU A 74 -16.13 -21.59 4.48
N VAL A 75 -16.10 -21.33 3.18
CA VAL A 75 -15.50 -20.10 2.62
C VAL A 75 -16.23 -18.86 3.16
N GLN A 76 -17.57 -18.91 3.23
CA GLN A 76 -18.39 -17.85 3.84
C GLN A 76 -18.03 -17.65 5.32
N LEU A 77 -17.84 -18.72 6.09
CA LEU A 77 -17.40 -18.63 7.48
C LEU A 77 -16.03 -17.94 7.62
N VAL A 78 -15.06 -18.33 6.79
CA VAL A 78 -13.73 -17.69 6.74
C VAL A 78 -13.87 -16.20 6.40
N PHE A 79 -14.71 -15.87 5.42
CA PHE A 79 -14.98 -14.48 5.05
C PHE A 79 -15.55 -13.68 6.23
N THR A 80 -16.53 -14.25 6.95
CA THR A 80 -17.13 -13.65 8.15
C THR A 80 -16.10 -13.42 9.25
N ILE A 81 -15.25 -14.42 9.53
CA ILE A 81 -14.19 -14.33 10.54
C ILE A 81 -13.21 -13.18 10.23
N GLY A 82 -12.76 -13.08 8.98
CA GLY A 82 -11.81 -12.05 8.56
C GLY A 82 -12.42 -10.65 8.53
N ARG A 83 -13.67 -10.50 8.06
CA ARG A 83 -14.38 -9.22 8.05
C ARG A 83 -14.65 -8.66 9.44
N GLU A 84 -15.19 -9.50 10.32
CA GLU A 84 -15.50 -9.06 11.68
C GLU A 84 -14.26 -9.05 12.59
N ARG A 85 -13.11 -9.52 12.08
CA ARG A 85 -11.89 -9.79 12.84
C ARG A 85 -12.20 -10.51 14.14
N THR A 86 -13.00 -11.58 14.06
CA THR A 86 -13.53 -12.29 15.23
C THR A 86 -12.41 -12.78 16.15
N PHE A 87 -11.28 -13.16 15.58
CA PHE A 87 -10.07 -13.61 16.27
C PHE A 87 -9.37 -12.53 17.12
N ASP A 88 -9.63 -11.25 16.89
CA ASP A 88 -9.10 -10.17 17.75
C ASP A 88 -9.88 -10.09 19.08
N ARG A 89 -11.15 -10.50 19.07
CA ARG A 89 -12.07 -10.34 20.21
C ARG A 89 -12.26 -11.64 21.00
N TYR A 90 -12.26 -12.77 20.30
CA TYR A 90 -12.53 -14.08 20.85
C TYR A 90 -11.40 -15.04 20.48
N GLN A 91 -11.04 -15.92 21.42
CA GLN A 91 -10.06 -16.97 21.16
C GLN A 91 -10.55 -17.86 19.99
N PRO A 92 -9.73 -18.07 18.94
CA PRO A 92 -10.08 -18.97 17.85
C PRO A 92 -10.26 -20.41 18.34
N PRO A 93 -11.26 -21.16 17.82
CA PRO A 93 -11.45 -22.57 18.12
C PRO A 93 -10.40 -23.43 17.39
N GLY A 94 -10.22 -24.68 17.83
CA GLY A 94 -9.43 -25.65 17.08
C GLY A 94 -10.08 -26.07 15.76
N LEU A 95 -11.41 -26.03 15.69
CA LEU A 95 -12.20 -26.47 14.54
C LEU A 95 -13.15 -25.37 14.04
N LEU A 96 -13.25 -25.27 12.72
CA LEU A 96 -14.34 -24.63 12.02
C LEU A 96 -15.30 -25.70 11.48
N ALA A 97 -16.56 -25.34 11.27
CA ALA A 97 -17.52 -26.25 10.66
C ALA A 97 -18.52 -25.54 9.74
N ALA A 98 -19.14 -26.31 8.85
CA ALA A 98 -20.35 -25.89 8.15
C ALA A 98 -21.33 -27.04 8.09
N PHE A 99 -22.62 -26.77 8.26
CA PHE A 99 -23.65 -27.81 8.18
C PHE A 99 -24.92 -27.35 7.49
N ASN A 100 -25.59 -28.31 6.86
CA ASN A 100 -26.89 -28.12 6.24
C ASN A 100 -27.89 -29.15 6.80
N SER A 101 -29.06 -29.36 6.17
CA SER A 101 -30.08 -30.28 6.69
C SER A 101 -29.64 -31.75 6.71
N GLU A 102 -28.62 -32.12 5.93
CA GLU A 102 -28.23 -33.52 5.67
C GLU A 102 -26.87 -33.90 6.26
N ARG A 103 -25.91 -32.99 6.26
CA ARG A 103 -24.51 -33.26 6.60
C ARG A 103 -23.81 -32.10 7.28
N ILE A 104 -22.71 -32.40 7.96
CA ILE A 104 -21.78 -31.45 8.60
C ILE A 104 -20.34 -31.73 8.16
N ALA A 105 -19.57 -30.67 7.91
CA ALA A 105 -18.15 -30.74 7.62
C ALA A 105 -17.36 -30.00 8.71
N PHE A 106 -16.22 -30.57 9.15
CA PHE A 106 -15.26 -29.95 10.07
C PHE A 106 -13.92 -29.75 9.38
N VAL A 107 -13.26 -28.63 9.69
CA VAL A 107 -11.90 -28.33 9.21
C VAL A 107 -11.07 -27.71 10.35
N PRO A 108 -9.79 -28.06 10.51
CA PRO A 108 -8.90 -27.38 11.46
C PRO A 108 -8.78 -25.88 11.17
N TYR A 109 -8.83 -25.03 12.20
CA TYR A 109 -8.71 -23.57 12.04
C TYR A 109 -7.37 -23.14 11.41
N GLU A 110 -6.30 -23.87 11.70
CA GLU A 110 -4.96 -23.63 11.14
C GLU A 110 -4.93 -23.64 9.60
N THR A 111 -5.83 -24.39 8.97
CA THR A 111 -5.99 -24.49 7.50
C THR A 111 -6.23 -23.12 6.87
N VAL A 112 -6.85 -22.19 7.61
CA VAL A 112 -7.26 -20.87 7.11
C VAL A 112 -6.55 -19.71 7.81
N GLN A 113 -5.79 -19.99 8.88
CA GLN A 113 -5.16 -18.97 9.72
C GLN A 113 -4.23 -18.04 8.92
N ALA A 114 -3.47 -18.60 7.97
CA ALA A 114 -2.53 -17.85 7.14
C ALA A 114 -3.21 -16.72 6.34
N VAL A 115 -4.47 -16.94 5.91
CA VAL A 115 -5.21 -15.95 5.12
C VAL A 115 -5.64 -14.74 5.95
N PHE A 116 -5.88 -14.91 7.26
CA PHE A 116 -6.18 -13.77 8.13
C PHE A 116 -4.96 -12.88 8.42
N LEU A 117 -3.75 -13.38 8.17
CA LEU A 117 -2.51 -12.63 8.29
C LEU A 117 -2.14 -11.88 6.99
N GLN A 118 -2.88 -12.11 5.90
CA GLN A 118 -2.74 -11.37 4.65
C GLN A 118 -3.40 -10.00 4.77
N ASN A 119 -2.61 -8.93 4.60
CA ASN A 119 -3.08 -7.55 4.76
C ASN A 119 -3.76 -6.99 3.48
N ASP A 120 -3.87 -7.77 2.41
CA ASP A 120 -4.27 -7.35 1.07
C ASP A 120 -5.62 -7.94 0.59
N PHE A 121 -6.34 -8.65 1.46
CA PHE A 121 -7.69 -9.14 1.16
C PHE A 121 -8.76 -8.10 1.54
N ASN A 122 -9.65 -7.74 0.61
CA ASN A 122 -10.76 -6.82 0.88
C ASN A 122 -11.89 -7.56 1.62
N TRP A 123 -11.89 -7.46 2.95
CA TRP A 123 -12.92 -8.08 3.78
C TRP A 123 -14.26 -7.34 3.80
N ASN A 124 -14.37 -6.13 3.23
CA ASN A 124 -15.57 -5.27 3.33
C ASN A 124 -16.64 -5.60 2.28
N VAL A 125 -16.84 -6.87 1.97
CA VAL A 125 -17.89 -7.38 1.07
C VAL A 125 -18.85 -8.26 1.88
N ALA A 126 -20.06 -8.50 1.38
CA ALA A 126 -21.01 -9.38 2.04
C ALA A 126 -20.54 -10.86 1.94
N PRO A 127 -20.28 -11.57 3.05
CA PRO A 127 -19.83 -12.96 3.08
C PRO A 127 -20.78 -13.93 2.36
N SER A 128 -22.06 -13.57 2.28
CA SER A 128 -23.11 -14.39 1.67
C SER A 128 -23.25 -14.20 0.15
N ASP A 129 -22.53 -13.25 -0.46
CA ASP A 129 -22.59 -13.02 -1.89
C ASP A 129 -21.46 -13.77 -2.61
N HIS A 130 -21.77 -15.00 -3.01
CA HIS A 130 -20.84 -15.93 -3.67
C HIS A 130 -20.46 -15.48 -5.08
N THR A 131 -21.16 -14.49 -5.64
CA THR A 131 -20.89 -13.99 -7.00
C THR A 131 -19.77 -12.97 -7.04
N THR A 132 -19.36 -12.43 -5.88
CA THR A 132 -18.32 -11.40 -5.77
C THR A 132 -16.95 -11.92 -6.14
N LYS A 133 -16.10 -11.01 -6.64
CA LYS A 133 -14.71 -11.33 -7.00
C LYS A 133 -13.93 -11.77 -5.76
N GLU A 134 -14.16 -11.09 -4.64
CA GLU A 134 -13.52 -11.33 -3.36
C GLU A 134 -13.87 -12.72 -2.80
N PHE A 135 -15.14 -13.14 -2.90
CA PHE A 135 -15.54 -14.49 -2.49
C PHE A 135 -14.87 -15.57 -3.33
N ARG A 136 -14.84 -15.41 -4.67
CA ARG A 136 -14.14 -16.35 -5.56
C ARG A 136 -12.63 -16.37 -5.32
N GLN A 137 -12.04 -15.22 -5.00
CA GLN A 137 -10.63 -15.11 -4.65
C GLN A 137 -10.34 -15.87 -3.35
N LEU A 138 -11.16 -15.68 -2.30
CA LEU A 138 -11.01 -16.42 -1.05
C LEU A 138 -11.20 -17.92 -1.28
N ALA A 139 -12.23 -18.31 -2.04
CA ALA A 139 -12.46 -19.69 -2.44
C ALA A 139 -11.26 -20.28 -3.19
N GLY A 140 -10.59 -19.50 -4.06
CA GLY A 140 -9.35 -19.93 -4.71
C GLY A 140 -8.16 -20.09 -3.76
N LEU A 141 -8.06 -19.24 -2.73
CA LEU A 141 -6.96 -19.25 -1.76
C LEU A 141 -7.07 -20.40 -0.74
N VAL A 142 -8.27 -20.65 -0.23
CA VAL A 142 -8.48 -21.66 0.83
C VAL A 142 -9.24 -22.89 0.36
N GLY A 143 -9.91 -22.87 -0.79
CA GLY A 143 -10.86 -23.91 -1.20
C GLY A 143 -10.24 -25.29 -1.34
N GLU A 144 -9.08 -25.42 -1.99
CA GLU A 144 -8.39 -26.71 -2.10
C GLU A 144 -7.97 -27.25 -0.72
N SER A 145 -7.43 -26.39 0.14
CA SER A 145 -7.05 -26.75 1.51
C SER A 145 -8.27 -27.13 2.36
N LEU A 146 -9.35 -26.35 2.28
CA LEU A 146 -10.61 -26.65 2.94
C LEU A 146 -11.18 -27.99 2.46
N GLN A 147 -11.17 -28.25 1.16
CA GLN A 147 -11.68 -29.50 0.61
C GLN A 147 -10.83 -30.71 1.00
N ARG A 148 -9.50 -30.56 1.04
CA ARG A 148 -8.57 -31.62 1.41
C ARG A 148 -8.66 -31.98 2.90
N GLU A 149 -8.75 -30.97 3.76
CA GLU A 149 -8.74 -31.14 5.22
C GLU A 149 -10.15 -31.31 5.82
N ALA A 150 -11.21 -31.12 5.03
CA ALA A 150 -12.59 -31.24 5.51
C ALA A 150 -13.01 -32.69 5.77
N MET A 151 -13.43 -32.97 7.01
CA MET A 151 -14.05 -34.23 7.40
C MET A 151 -15.57 -34.06 7.40
N THR A 152 -16.25 -34.74 6.45
CA THR A 152 -17.70 -34.61 6.23
C THR A 152 -18.44 -35.85 6.73
N PHE A 153 -19.58 -35.63 7.41
CA PHE A 153 -20.44 -36.67 7.97
C PHE A 153 -21.90 -36.42 7.61
N HIS A 154 -22.59 -37.44 7.07
CA HIS A 154 -24.04 -37.44 6.89
C HIS A 154 -24.75 -37.79 8.21
N PHE A 155 -25.69 -36.96 8.66
CA PHE A 155 -26.29 -37.12 10.00
C PHE A 155 -27.01 -38.46 10.21
N ALA A 156 -27.67 -38.98 9.17
CA ALA A 156 -28.42 -40.23 9.25
C ALA A 156 -27.56 -41.49 9.01
N GLN A 157 -26.51 -41.39 8.18
CA GLN A 157 -25.70 -42.53 7.77
C GLN A 157 -24.46 -42.71 8.65
N ASP A 158 -23.86 -41.60 9.10
CA ASP A 158 -22.58 -41.58 9.81
C ASP A 158 -22.74 -41.26 11.30
N GLU A 159 -23.92 -41.45 11.90
CA GLU A 159 -24.21 -41.04 13.28
C GLU A 159 -23.15 -41.56 14.28
N ALA A 160 -22.77 -42.83 14.18
CA ALA A 160 -21.79 -43.44 15.08
C ALA A 160 -20.40 -42.81 14.94
N SER A 161 -19.92 -42.68 13.70
CA SER A 161 -18.61 -42.09 13.37
C SER A 161 -18.54 -40.61 13.73
N LEU A 162 -19.60 -39.84 13.49
CA LEU A 162 -19.71 -38.44 13.90
C LEU A 162 -19.66 -38.29 15.42
N ARG A 163 -20.39 -39.14 16.16
CA ARG A 163 -20.33 -39.13 17.64
C ARG A 163 -18.93 -39.45 18.17
N GLN A 164 -18.24 -40.40 17.54
CA GLN A 164 -16.87 -40.75 17.90
C GLN A 164 -15.89 -39.60 17.56
N PHE A 165 -16.05 -38.95 16.40
CA PHE A 165 -15.25 -37.79 16.02
C PHE A 165 -15.41 -36.64 17.03
N ILE A 166 -16.65 -36.31 17.40
CA ILE A 166 -16.96 -35.29 18.40
C ILE A 166 -16.34 -35.66 19.75
N TRP A 167 -16.43 -36.93 20.16
CA TRP A 167 -15.82 -37.38 21.40
C TRP A 167 -14.30 -37.23 21.39
N ASN A 168 -13.63 -37.64 20.31
CA ASN A 168 -12.17 -37.58 20.22
C ASN A 168 -11.63 -36.15 20.16
N ASN A 169 -12.34 -35.23 19.49
CA ASN A 169 -11.87 -33.87 19.28
C ASN A 169 -12.38 -32.86 20.32
N LEU A 170 -13.55 -33.11 20.91
CA LEU A 170 -14.20 -32.18 21.85
C LEU A 170 -14.53 -32.82 23.21
N GLY A 171 -14.40 -34.14 23.37
CA GLY A 171 -14.81 -34.87 24.58
C GLY A 171 -14.13 -34.37 25.85
N ASN A 172 -12.82 -34.12 25.79
CA ASN A 172 -12.03 -33.62 26.92
C ASN A 172 -12.41 -32.18 27.33
N ALA A 173 -12.99 -31.39 26.41
CA ALA A 173 -13.41 -30.02 26.70
C ALA A 173 -14.66 -29.95 27.61
N ALA A 174 -15.42 -31.05 27.70
CA ALA A 174 -16.65 -31.13 28.49
C ALA A 174 -16.42 -31.35 30.00
N GLU A 175 -15.20 -31.70 30.44
CA GLU A 175 -14.91 -32.09 31.83
C GLU A 175 -14.41 -30.94 32.73
N GLY A 176 -14.36 -29.71 32.22
CA GLY A 176 -14.51 -28.49 33.03
C GLY A 176 -13.35 -28.03 33.93
N VAL A 177 -12.21 -28.72 34.07
CA VAL A 177 -11.20 -28.34 35.10
C VAL A 177 -9.82 -27.93 34.56
N ALA A 178 -9.53 -28.04 33.26
CA ALA A 178 -8.20 -27.73 32.72
C ALA A 178 -7.98 -26.25 32.34
N ARG A 179 -6.79 -25.71 32.69
CA ARG A 179 -6.23 -24.45 32.16
C ARG A 179 -6.23 -24.47 30.63
N VAL A 180 -6.22 -23.29 30.00
CA VAL A 180 -6.16 -23.19 28.53
C VAL A 180 -4.76 -23.50 28.04
N GLU A 181 -4.59 -24.59 27.30
CA GLU A 181 -3.33 -24.95 26.65
C GLU A 181 -2.90 -23.90 25.61
N VAL A 182 -1.62 -23.54 25.60
CA VAL A 182 -1.05 -22.59 24.63
C VAL A 182 -0.52 -23.34 23.42
N ASP A 183 -0.93 -22.93 22.22
CA ASP A 183 -0.55 -23.56 20.95
C ASP A 183 -0.24 -22.52 19.86
N LYS A 184 0.13 -22.99 18.65
CA LYS A 184 0.44 -22.14 17.49
C LYS A 184 -0.73 -21.23 17.04
N ASN A 185 -1.97 -21.58 17.37
CA ASN A 185 -3.18 -20.88 16.94
C ASN A 185 -3.56 -19.76 17.91
N ASN A 186 -3.34 -19.96 19.20
CA ASN A 186 -3.80 -19.06 20.25
C ASN A 186 -2.68 -18.18 20.87
N PHE A 187 -1.39 -18.46 20.62
CA PHE A 187 -0.28 -17.77 21.29
C PHE A 187 -0.32 -16.24 21.17
N LYS A 188 -0.66 -15.71 19.98
CA LYS A 188 -0.70 -14.26 19.74
C LYS A 188 -1.85 -13.58 20.50
N PHE A 189 -3.01 -14.23 20.56
CA PHE A 189 -4.15 -13.75 21.33
C PHE A 189 -3.82 -13.73 22.83
N ILE A 190 -3.14 -14.76 23.31
CA ILE A 190 -2.72 -14.85 24.72
C ILE A 190 -1.67 -13.78 25.04
N TYR A 191 -0.73 -13.51 24.13
CA TYR A 191 0.18 -12.37 24.24
C TYR A 191 -0.56 -11.03 24.37
N ASP A 192 -1.55 -10.76 23.52
CA ASP A 192 -2.31 -9.50 23.59
C ASP A 192 -3.04 -9.33 24.94
N ARG A 193 -3.54 -10.44 25.50
CA ARG A 193 -4.13 -10.44 26.85
C ARG A 193 -3.07 -10.26 27.93
N TRP A 194 -1.89 -10.85 27.78
CA TRP A 194 -0.77 -10.65 28.70
C TRP A 194 -0.31 -9.19 28.71
N VAL A 195 -0.24 -8.55 27.54
CA VAL A 195 0.07 -7.11 27.41
C VAL A 195 -0.96 -6.26 28.16
N ALA A 196 -2.25 -6.59 28.06
CA ALA A 196 -3.32 -5.86 28.73
C ALA A 196 -3.34 -6.05 30.26
N CYS A 197 -3.01 -7.25 30.75
CA CYS A 197 -3.17 -7.62 32.15
C CYS A 197 -1.89 -7.55 32.98
N VAL A 198 -0.73 -7.93 32.42
CA VAL A 198 0.51 -8.19 33.16
C VAL A 198 1.57 -7.13 32.87
N LYS A 199 1.74 -6.72 31.61
CA LYS A 199 2.81 -5.77 31.22
C LYS A 199 2.85 -4.49 32.07
N GLY A 200 1.68 -3.95 32.41
CA GLY A 200 1.56 -2.72 33.21
C GLY A 200 2.07 -2.85 34.64
N THR A 201 2.26 -4.07 35.15
CA THR A 201 2.76 -4.34 36.51
C THR A 201 4.25 -4.68 36.55
N ILE A 202 4.96 -4.65 35.42
CA ILE A 202 6.41 -4.87 35.37
C ILE A 202 7.12 -3.52 35.48
N GLY A 203 7.92 -3.34 36.53
CA GLY A 203 8.60 -2.09 36.88
C GLY A 203 9.84 -1.82 36.02
N VAL A 204 9.63 -1.53 34.73
CA VAL A 204 10.69 -1.22 33.77
C VAL A 204 10.41 0.05 32.97
N ASP A 205 11.48 0.73 32.55
CA ASP A 205 11.40 1.74 31.50
C ASP A 205 11.31 1.04 30.13
N TRP A 206 10.08 0.93 29.63
CA TRP A 206 9.79 0.29 28.35
C TRP A 206 10.46 0.98 27.16
N ASP A 207 10.62 2.30 27.19
CA ASP A 207 11.24 3.04 26.09
C ASP A 207 12.77 2.87 26.11
N GLY A 208 13.36 2.87 27.32
CA GLY A 208 14.78 2.56 27.51
C GLY A 208 15.15 1.11 27.14
N LEU A 209 14.28 0.13 27.40
CA LEU A 209 14.49 -1.27 27.00
C LEU A 209 14.37 -1.46 25.49
N LYS A 210 13.37 -0.83 24.85
CA LYS A 210 13.23 -0.83 23.39
C LYS A 210 14.46 -0.26 22.69
N ALA A 211 15.04 0.82 23.22
CA ALA A 211 16.28 1.40 22.70
C ALA A 211 17.48 0.42 22.77
N LYS A 212 17.42 -0.57 23.65
CA LYS A 212 18.43 -1.64 23.83
C LYS A 212 18.05 -2.95 23.13
N GLY A 213 16.99 -2.97 22.32
CA GLY A 213 16.58 -4.13 21.53
C GLY A 213 15.70 -5.15 22.27
N ILE A 214 15.37 -4.91 23.54
CA ILE A 214 14.47 -5.75 24.34
C ILE A 214 13.05 -5.20 24.22
N ILE A 215 12.10 -6.05 23.80
CA ILE A 215 10.68 -5.71 23.64
C ILE A 215 9.83 -6.43 24.69
N ASP A 216 8.58 -6.02 24.84
CA ASP A 216 7.61 -6.67 25.73
C ASP A 216 7.33 -8.14 25.35
N GLY A 217 7.44 -8.49 24.06
CA GLY A 217 7.45 -9.88 23.60
C GLY A 217 8.54 -10.76 24.25
N ASP A 218 9.70 -10.21 24.61
CA ASP A 218 10.78 -10.98 25.26
C ASP A 218 10.40 -11.38 26.70
N PHE A 219 9.68 -10.51 27.41
CA PHE A 219 9.15 -10.80 28.75
C PHE A 219 8.03 -11.85 28.68
N PHE A 220 7.15 -11.76 27.67
CA PHE A 220 6.11 -12.76 27.46
C PHE A 220 6.68 -14.15 27.14
N LEU A 221 7.72 -14.23 26.30
CA LEU A 221 8.37 -15.51 26.00
C LEU A 221 9.07 -16.10 27.23
N ALA A 222 9.68 -15.25 28.07
CA ALA A 222 10.26 -15.67 29.34
C ALA A 222 9.20 -16.27 30.29
N ASP A 223 8.03 -15.65 30.36
CA ASP A 223 6.89 -16.16 31.13
C ASP A 223 6.31 -17.45 30.54
N LEU A 224 6.11 -17.50 29.22
CA LEU A 224 5.45 -18.61 28.54
C LEU A 224 6.29 -19.88 28.58
N LEU A 225 7.60 -19.75 28.41
CA LEU A 225 8.56 -20.87 28.42
C LEU A 225 9.15 -21.07 29.82
N SER A 226 8.29 -21.07 30.85
CA SER A 226 8.69 -21.26 32.24
C SER A 226 7.88 -22.34 32.95
N GLU A 227 8.52 -22.99 33.92
CA GLU A 227 7.91 -23.89 34.89
C GLU A 227 8.27 -23.39 36.29
N ASP A 228 7.32 -23.36 37.23
CA ASP A 228 7.50 -22.79 38.58
C ASP A 228 8.14 -21.38 38.61
N ASN A 229 7.75 -20.54 37.64
CA ASN A 229 8.32 -19.21 37.39
C ASN A 229 9.84 -19.22 37.13
N LEU A 230 10.37 -20.32 36.60
CA LEU A 230 11.74 -20.44 36.13
C LEU A 230 11.73 -20.68 34.63
N THR A 231 12.25 -19.72 33.87
CA THR A 231 12.36 -19.86 32.41
C THR A 231 13.27 -21.05 32.07
N LEU A 232 12.76 -21.95 31.24
CA LEU A 232 13.42 -23.20 30.86
C LEU A 232 14.48 -23.00 29.76
N ARG A 233 14.35 -21.94 28.96
CA ARG A 233 15.25 -21.64 27.83
C ARG A 233 16.23 -20.52 28.18
N GLU A 234 17.43 -20.90 28.63
CA GLU A 234 18.50 -19.97 29.05
C GLU A 234 18.99 -19.01 27.94
N LYS A 235 18.67 -19.28 26.66
CA LYS A 235 19.08 -18.46 25.51
C LYS A 235 18.17 -17.24 25.24
N LEU A 236 17.08 -17.07 25.99
CA LEU A 236 16.18 -15.92 25.80
C LEU A 236 16.81 -14.60 26.30
N PHE A 237 16.42 -13.48 25.68
CA PHE A 237 16.89 -12.13 26.05
C PHE A 237 16.50 -11.72 27.48
N VAL A 238 15.36 -12.22 27.95
CA VAL A 238 14.81 -12.04 29.29
C VAL A 238 14.55 -13.41 29.90
N LEU A 239 14.87 -13.58 31.18
CA LEU A 239 14.53 -14.78 31.95
C LEU A 239 13.66 -14.41 33.14
N LEU A 240 12.62 -15.19 33.41
CA LEU A 240 11.88 -15.15 34.66
C LEU A 240 12.61 -16.05 35.69
N ARG A 241 12.88 -15.48 36.86
CA ARG A 241 13.48 -16.15 38.02
C ARG A 241 12.63 -15.87 39.25
N SER A 242 11.68 -16.76 39.52
CA SER A 242 10.75 -16.69 40.64
C SER A 242 9.89 -15.41 40.62
N ASP A 243 10.34 -14.35 41.28
CA ASP A 243 9.62 -13.09 41.50
C ASP A 243 10.17 -11.90 40.70
N ARG A 244 11.14 -12.13 39.81
CA ARG A 244 11.81 -11.08 39.03
C ARG A 244 12.23 -11.56 37.66
N TYR A 245 12.48 -10.60 36.77
CA TYR A 245 13.11 -10.83 35.48
C TYR A 245 14.59 -10.48 35.52
N VAL A 246 15.40 -11.31 34.87
CA VAL A 246 16.84 -11.13 34.68
C VAL A 246 17.11 -10.86 33.20
N LEU A 247 17.83 -9.77 32.92
CA LEU A 247 18.18 -9.33 31.56
C LEU A 247 19.62 -8.80 31.50
N ASN A 248 20.18 -8.64 30.30
CA ASN A 248 21.56 -8.18 30.07
C ASN A 248 22.64 -9.00 30.82
N ARG A 249 22.54 -10.33 30.79
CA ARG A 249 23.50 -11.26 31.38
C ARG A 249 24.81 -11.25 30.58
N ARG A 250 25.81 -10.47 31.02
CA ARG A 250 27.11 -10.37 30.33
C ARG A 250 28.24 -10.24 31.32
N VAL A 251 29.42 -10.64 30.89
CA VAL A 251 30.67 -10.32 31.57
C VAL A 251 31.03 -8.88 31.20
N ASP A 252 31.20 -8.00 32.19
CA ASP A 252 31.60 -6.62 31.99
C ASP A 252 33.07 -6.50 31.57
N GLU A 253 33.51 -5.27 31.28
CA GLU A 253 34.88 -4.98 30.82
C GLU A 253 35.97 -5.35 31.84
N THR A 254 35.59 -5.68 33.09
CA THR A 254 36.49 -6.09 34.17
C THR A 254 36.49 -7.60 34.42
N GLY A 255 35.71 -8.38 33.65
CA GLY A 255 35.60 -9.83 33.85
C GLY A 255 34.54 -10.25 34.87
N LEU A 256 33.73 -9.32 35.39
CA LEU A 256 32.68 -9.60 36.38
C LEU A 256 31.34 -9.83 35.71
N PHE A 257 30.53 -10.75 36.25
CA PHE A 257 29.19 -11.02 35.74
C PHE A 257 28.23 -9.92 36.17
N ALA A 258 27.66 -9.20 35.21
CA ALA A 258 26.67 -8.16 35.43
C ALA A 258 25.30 -8.60 34.90
N GLU A 259 24.25 -8.36 35.68
CA GLU A 259 22.86 -8.59 35.30
C GLU A 259 21.96 -7.43 35.75
N ASN A 260 20.91 -7.18 34.97
CA ASN A 260 19.87 -6.22 35.30
C ASN A 260 18.63 -6.96 35.80
N LEU A 261 18.00 -6.42 36.84
CA LEU A 261 16.80 -6.99 37.45
C LEU A 261 15.59 -6.10 37.21
N ALA A 262 14.46 -6.71 36.88
CA ALA A 262 13.16 -6.05 36.76
C ALA A 262 12.14 -6.76 37.65
N TYR A 263 11.40 -5.99 38.44
CA TYR A 263 10.50 -6.51 39.47
C TYR A 263 9.04 -6.24 39.11
N PHE A 264 8.13 -7.07 39.63
CA PHE A 264 6.69 -6.81 39.56
C PHE A 264 6.28 -5.79 40.62
N THR A 265 5.66 -4.68 40.20
CA THR A 265 5.21 -3.60 41.10
C THR A 265 4.02 -4.00 41.97
N ASP A 266 3.32 -5.07 41.60
CA ASP A 266 2.13 -5.60 42.29
C ASP A 266 2.40 -6.91 43.04
N GLY A 267 3.67 -7.30 43.20
CA GLY A 267 4.03 -8.56 43.85
C GLY A 267 3.50 -9.81 43.11
N GLN A 268 3.44 -9.77 41.78
CA GLN A 268 2.97 -10.86 40.89
C GLN A 268 1.47 -11.19 40.98
N ALA A 269 0.64 -10.33 41.55
CA ALA A 269 -0.80 -10.57 41.64
C ALA A 269 -1.44 -10.75 40.24
N ALA A 270 -1.19 -9.82 39.32
CA ALA A 270 -1.71 -9.87 37.96
C ALA A 270 -1.10 -11.02 37.15
N HIS A 271 0.20 -11.26 37.30
CA HIS A 271 0.91 -12.37 36.66
C HIS A 271 0.33 -13.74 37.10
N THR A 272 0.14 -13.95 38.40
CA THR A 272 -0.43 -15.19 38.96
C THR A 272 -1.88 -15.38 38.51
N ALA A 273 -2.71 -14.34 38.57
CA ALA A 273 -4.09 -14.38 38.08
C ALA A 273 -4.16 -14.65 36.57
N PHE A 274 -3.16 -14.20 35.79
CA PHE A 274 -3.05 -14.50 34.36
C PHE A 274 -2.71 -15.96 34.12
N TRP A 275 -1.62 -16.47 34.70
CA TRP A 275 -1.15 -17.84 34.45
C TRP A 275 -1.95 -18.94 35.16
N ASN A 276 -2.82 -18.59 36.11
CA ASN A 276 -3.85 -19.51 36.58
C ASN A 276 -4.88 -19.86 35.50
N ARG A 277 -5.00 -19.06 34.43
CA ARG A 277 -5.93 -19.29 33.32
C ARG A 277 -5.33 -20.13 32.19
N TYR A 278 -4.02 -20.05 31.97
CA TYR A 278 -3.32 -20.63 30.83
C TYR A 278 -2.28 -21.66 31.29
N ALA A 279 -2.22 -22.81 30.62
CA ALA A 279 -1.19 -23.80 30.89
C ALA A 279 0.15 -23.31 30.31
N ARG A 280 1.21 -23.44 31.09
CA ARG A 280 2.59 -23.18 30.66
C ARG A 280 3.53 -24.17 31.37
N PRO A 281 4.64 -24.59 30.74
CA PRO A 281 5.03 -24.28 29.36
C PRO A 281 4.12 -25.00 28.33
N PRO A 282 4.03 -24.51 27.08
CA PRO A 282 3.35 -25.22 26.00
C PRO A 282 4.08 -26.52 25.64
N LEU A 283 3.47 -27.40 24.82
CA LEU A 283 4.15 -28.58 24.29
C LEU A 283 5.48 -28.21 23.62
N GLU A 284 6.55 -28.98 23.91
CA GLU A 284 7.92 -28.68 23.50
C GLU A 284 8.08 -28.48 21.98
N VAL A 285 7.31 -29.24 21.18
CA VAL A 285 7.26 -29.12 19.71
C VAL A 285 6.89 -27.72 19.21
N TYR A 286 6.26 -26.88 20.05
CA TYR A 286 5.89 -25.51 19.69
C TYR A 286 6.91 -24.45 20.10
N TRP A 287 7.94 -24.81 20.89
CA TRP A 287 8.85 -23.82 21.48
C TRP A 287 9.66 -23.06 20.43
N ASP A 288 10.24 -23.76 19.46
CA ASP A 288 11.01 -23.12 18.40
C ASP A 288 10.13 -22.25 17.50
N TYR A 289 8.95 -22.72 17.13
CA TYR A 289 7.97 -21.90 16.40
C TYR A 289 7.63 -20.60 17.13
N MET A 290 7.38 -20.65 18.44
CA MET A 290 7.01 -19.48 19.23
C MET A 290 8.17 -18.49 19.41
N VAL A 291 9.41 -18.98 19.51
CA VAL A 291 10.61 -18.15 19.56
C VAL A 291 10.93 -17.53 18.20
N ASP A 292 10.86 -18.32 17.12
CA ASP A 292 11.14 -17.88 15.75
C ASP A 292 10.11 -16.86 15.24
N ARG A 293 8.86 -16.96 15.71
CA ARG A 293 7.78 -16.00 15.42
C ARG A 293 7.75 -14.79 16.37
N ARG A 294 8.87 -14.46 17.01
CA ARG A 294 9.06 -13.20 17.77
C ARG A 294 8.64 -11.96 16.97
N ASP A 295 8.76 -12.00 15.64
CA ASP A 295 8.31 -10.96 14.72
C ASP A 295 6.79 -10.65 14.82
N LEU A 296 5.97 -11.65 15.16
CA LEU A 296 4.52 -11.50 15.36
C LEU A 296 4.17 -10.76 16.65
N LEU A 297 5.13 -10.66 17.59
CA LEU A 297 4.98 -10.00 18.89
C LEU A 297 5.46 -8.54 18.88
N VAL A 298 5.81 -8.00 17.69
CA VAL A 298 6.25 -6.61 17.53
C VAL A 298 5.06 -5.72 17.14
N PRO A 299 4.80 -4.61 17.85
CA PRO A 299 3.70 -3.73 17.48
C PRO A 299 3.93 -3.04 16.11
N PRO A 300 2.87 -2.75 15.34
CA PRO A 300 2.95 -2.29 13.94
C PRO A 300 3.78 -1.01 13.73
N ASP A 301 3.83 -0.15 14.74
CA ASP A 301 4.54 1.12 14.77
C ASP A 301 6.07 0.98 14.72
N ILE A 302 6.61 -0.16 15.16
CA ILE A 302 8.04 -0.47 15.08
C ILE A 302 8.40 -1.05 13.70
N ARG A 303 7.48 -1.76 13.03
CA ARG A 303 7.64 -2.19 11.62
C ARG A 303 7.70 -0.99 10.68
N GLU A 304 6.95 0.07 10.98
CA GLU A 304 6.93 1.30 10.18
C GLU A 304 8.13 2.25 10.44
N ARG A 305 8.87 2.09 11.55
CA ARG A 305 9.97 3.00 11.92
C ARG A 305 11.38 2.50 11.58
N LYS A 306 11.56 1.21 11.32
CA LYS A 306 12.83 0.68 10.81
C LYS A 306 12.74 0.61 9.29
N GLY A 307 13.45 1.50 8.61
CA GLY A 307 13.52 1.59 7.15
C GLY A 307 14.14 0.38 6.43
N ALA A 308 14.02 -0.84 6.97
CA ALA A 308 14.34 -2.07 6.27
C ALA A 308 13.23 -2.32 5.23
N PHE A 309 13.52 -2.00 3.97
CA PHE A 309 12.61 -2.28 2.86
C PHE A 309 12.58 -3.79 2.63
N TYR A 310 11.59 -4.47 3.24
CA TYR A 310 11.35 -5.89 2.98
C TYR A 310 11.03 -6.08 1.48
N THR A 311 11.84 -6.87 0.79
CA THR A 311 11.63 -7.20 -0.63
C THR A 311 10.83 -8.50 -0.71
N PRO A 312 9.60 -8.49 -1.25
CA PRO A 312 8.78 -9.70 -1.37
C PRO A 312 9.45 -10.80 -2.17
N GLN A 313 9.32 -12.06 -1.72
CA GLN A 313 9.97 -13.22 -2.31
C GLN A 313 9.72 -13.36 -3.83
N GLN A 314 8.47 -13.15 -4.28
CA GLN A 314 8.13 -13.20 -5.71
C GLN A 314 9.00 -12.27 -6.58
N TRP A 315 9.42 -11.12 -6.03
CA TRP A 315 10.26 -10.16 -6.74
C TRP A 315 11.74 -10.50 -6.64
N VAL A 316 12.17 -11.12 -5.54
CA VAL A 316 13.51 -11.70 -5.39
C VAL A 316 13.75 -12.78 -6.44
N GLU A 317 12.79 -13.71 -6.60
CA GLU A 317 12.86 -14.78 -7.59
C GLU A 317 12.85 -14.22 -9.03
N LEU A 318 12.04 -13.19 -9.30
CA LEU A 318 12.00 -12.54 -10.60
C LEU A 318 13.31 -11.78 -10.91
N SER A 319 13.91 -11.07 -9.95
CA SER A 319 15.19 -10.38 -10.17
C SER A 319 16.35 -11.35 -10.38
N GLN A 320 16.40 -12.47 -9.66
CA GLN A 320 17.40 -13.52 -9.89
C GLN A 320 17.26 -14.17 -11.27
N ARG A 321 16.03 -14.35 -11.77
CA ARG A 321 15.80 -14.80 -13.16
C ARG A 321 16.34 -13.80 -14.18
N TYR A 322 16.14 -12.50 -13.98
CA TYR A 322 16.69 -11.47 -14.87
C TYR A 322 18.23 -11.44 -14.84
N LEU A 323 18.84 -11.64 -13.67
CA LEU A 323 20.30 -11.78 -13.56
C LEU A 323 20.80 -13.03 -14.31
N ALA A 324 20.14 -14.19 -14.15
CA ALA A 324 20.50 -15.40 -14.86
C ALA A 324 20.37 -15.27 -16.39
N GLN A 325 19.34 -14.57 -16.88
CA GLN A 325 19.17 -14.29 -18.31
C GLN A 325 20.31 -13.43 -18.88
N GLU A 326 20.83 -12.49 -18.09
CA GLU A 326 21.89 -11.58 -18.54
C GLU A 326 23.31 -12.12 -18.34
N LEU A 327 23.52 -12.99 -17.34
CA LEU A 327 24.83 -13.48 -16.92
C LEU A 327 25.06 -14.98 -17.21
N GLY A 328 24.01 -15.71 -17.60
CA GLY A 328 24.04 -17.16 -17.81
C GLY A 328 23.51 -17.96 -16.61
N GLU A 329 23.13 -19.22 -16.84
CA GLU A 329 22.51 -20.07 -15.81
C GLU A 329 23.44 -20.33 -14.61
N ASN A 330 24.75 -20.43 -14.86
CA ASN A 330 25.78 -20.71 -13.85
C ASN A 330 26.34 -19.44 -13.17
N TRP A 331 25.69 -18.28 -13.33
CA TRP A 331 26.25 -17.01 -12.87
C TRP A 331 26.57 -16.98 -11.36
N GLN A 332 25.86 -17.75 -10.53
CA GLN A 332 26.12 -17.81 -9.09
C GLN A 332 27.45 -18.49 -8.72
N GLU A 333 27.99 -19.33 -9.61
CA GLU A 333 29.32 -19.93 -9.46
C GLU A 333 30.43 -19.01 -10.00
N GLU A 334 30.12 -18.29 -11.08
CA GLU A 334 31.10 -17.42 -11.77
C GLU A 334 31.24 -16.02 -11.17
N TYR A 335 30.21 -15.52 -10.48
CA TYR A 335 30.15 -14.16 -9.98
C TYR A 335 30.07 -14.12 -8.45
N THR A 336 30.79 -13.16 -7.87
CA THR A 336 30.59 -12.75 -6.48
C THR A 336 29.41 -11.79 -6.40
N VAL A 337 28.51 -12.01 -5.44
CA VAL A 337 27.34 -11.17 -5.17
C VAL A 337 27.58 -10.38 -3.88
N TRP A 338 27.36 -9.07 -3.94
CA TRP A 338 27.37 -8.22 -2.74
C TRP A 338 26.11 -7.37 -2.68
N ASP A 339 25.36 -7.51 -1.58
CA ASP A 339 24.28 -6.60 -1.22
C ASP A 339 24.77 -5.57 -0.18
N PRO A 340 25.06 -4.31 -0.58
CA PRO A 340 25.49 -3.26 0.34
C PRO A 340 24.36 -2.67 1.21
N ALA A 341 23.11 -3.05 0.98
CA ALA A 341 21.93 -2.58 1.70
C ALA A 341 21.00 -3.75 2.06
N ALA A 342 21.58 -4.82 2.60
CA ALA A 342 20.91 -6.12 2.74
C ALA A 342 19.69 -6.13 3.66
N GLY A 343 19.61 -5.17 4.60
CA GLY A 343 18.66 -5.24 5.71
C GLY A 343 18.79 -6.61 6.40
N THR A 344 17.68 -7.30 6.62
CA THR A 344 17.67 -8.66 7.18
C THR A 344 18.01 -9.79 6.19
N GLY A 345 18.48 -9.45 4.98
CA GLY A 345 19.01 -10.41 4.00
C GLY A 345 17.98 -11.03 3.05
N ASN A 346 16.73 -10.52 2.99
CA ASN A 346 15.66 -11.15 2.21
C ASN A 346 15.95 -11.22 0.71
N LEU A 347 16.68 -10.25 0.16
CA LEU A 347 17.04 -10.22 -1.27
C LEU A 347 18.00 -11.36 -1.66
N LEU A 348 18.75 -11.88 -0.69
CA LEU A 348 19.73 -12.95 -0.88
C LEU A 348 19.11 -14.35 -0.80
N ASN A 349 17.83 -14.47 -0.41
CA ASN A 349 17.13 -15.75 -0.35
C ASN A 349 17.06 -16.40 -1.74
N GLY A 350 17.30 -17.70 -1.81
CA GLY A 350 17.30 -18.46 -3.07
C GLY A 350 18.65 -18.52 -3.78
N LEU A 351 19.64 -17.74 -3.36
CA LEU A 351 21.01 -17.89 -3.86
C LEU A 351 21.65 -19.16 -3.26
N THR A 352 22.37 -19.92 -4.09
CA THR A 352 22.81 -21.29 -3.79
C THR A 352 24.28 -21.38 -3.36
N ASN A 353 25.17 -20.53 -3.88
CA ASN A 353 26.58 -20.56 -3.52
C ASN A 353 26.93 -19.53 -2.42
N LYS A 354 26.81 -19.95 -1.15
CA LYS A 354 27.12 -19.10 0.02
C LYS A 354 28.54 -18.53 0.06
N TYR A 355 29.50 -19.15 -0.61
CA TYR A 355 30.89 -18.66 -0.66
C TYR A 355 31.05 -17.43 -1.55
N ASN A 356 30.11 -17.20 -2.46
CA ASN A 356 30.09 -16.04 -3.35
C ASN A 356 29.19 -14.91 -2.85
N ILE A 357 28.49 -15.06 -1.72
CA ILE A 357 27.51 -14.07 -1.25
C ILE A 357 28.08 -13.25 -0.10
N TRP A 358 28.00 -11.93 -0.23
CA TRP A 358 28.35 -10.94 0.78
C TRP A 358 27.15 -10.05 1.11
N ALA A 359 26.94 -9.78 2.39
CA ALA A 359 25.84 -8.96 2.86
C ALA A 359 26.34 -7.90 3.84
N SER A 360 25.99 -6.64 3.57
CA SER A 360 26.23 -5.56 4.52
C SER A 360 25.05 -4.63 4.66
N THR A 361 24.95 -4.00 5.82
CA THR A 361 23.89 -3.05 6.14
C THR A 361 24.39 -2.04 7.18
N LEU A 362 23.73 -0.89 7.25
CA LEU A 362 24.03 0.17 8.20
C LEU A 362 23.67 -0.24 9.63
N ASP A 363 22.53 -0.91 9.81
CA ASP A 363 22.00 -1.26 11.13
C ASP A 363 22.64 -2.55 11.67
N ARG A 364 23.23 -2.47 12.87
CA ARG A 364 23.81 -3.63 13.53
C ARG A 364 22.78 -4.71 13.82
N GLN A 365 21.53 -4.33 14.09
CA GLN A 365 20.46 -5.28 14.41
C GLN A 365 20.11 -6.15 13.20
N ASP A 366 20.16 -5.58 12.00
CA ASP A 366 19.93 -6.33 10.76
C ASP A 366 21.06 -7.35 10.51
N VAL A 367 22.31 -7.00 10.85
CA VAL A 367 23.46 -7.93 10.84
C VAL A 367 23.22 -9.08 11.80
N ASP A 368 22.82 -8.79 13.04
CA ASP A 368 22.58 -9.82 14.05
C ASP A 368 21.41 -10.75 13.63
N VAL A 369 20.33 -10.21 13.06
CA VAL A 369 19.23 -11.02 12.48
C VAL A 369 19.70 -11.94 11.35
N MET A 370 20.58 -11.47 10.46
CA MET A 370 21.15 -12.34 9.43
C MET A 370 22.02 -13.45 10.03
N ARG A 371 22.76 -13.19 11.11
CA ARG A 371 23.56 -14.21 11.81
C ARG A 371 22.71 -15.25 12.52
N ASP A 372 21.61 -14.83 13.13
CA ASP A 372 20.63 -15.75 13.71
C ASP A 372 20.02 -16.65 12.63
N ARG A 373 19.64 -16.08 11.48
CA ARG A 373 19.16 -16.85 10.32
C ARG A 373 20.19 -17.87 9.82
N ILE A 374 21.47 -17.51 9.79
CA ILE A 374 22.56 -18.43 9.41
C ILE A 374 22.64 -19.61 10.39
N THR A 375 22.58 -19.31 11.69
CA THR A 375 22.55 -20.33 12.75
C THR A 375 21.35 -21.27 12.57
N ASN A 376 20.24 -20.75 12.05
CA ASN A 376 19.01 -21.47 11.75
C ASN A 376 18.93 -22.01 10.30
N GLY A 377 20.06 -22.12 9.59
CA GLY A 377 20.14 -22.81 8.30
C GLY A 377 20.05 -21.94 7.06
N ALA A 378 20.05 -20.61 7.17
CA ALA A 378 20.14 -19.72 6.01
C ALA A 378 21.47 -19.92 5.26
N ASN A 379 21.40 -19.89 3.93
CA ASN A 379 22.54 -20.18 3.05
C ASN A 379 23.48 -18.97 2.88
N LEU A 380 24.04 -18.48 3.98
CA LEU A 380 25.00 -17.38 4.02
C LEU A 380 26.17 -17.77 4.93
N LEU A 381 27.35 -17.20 4.68
CA LEU A 381 28.50 -17.36 5.58
C LEU A 381 28.51 -16.24 6.60
N GLU A 382 28.64 -16.59 7.89
CA GLU A 382 28.67 -15.59 8.97
C GLU A 382 29.80 -14.58 8.79
N SER A 383 30.96 -15.03 8.31
CA SER A 383 32.12 -14.16 7.99
C SER A 383 31.87 -13.19 6.84
N HIS A 384 30.82 -13.39 6.04
CA HIS A 384 30.44 -12.53 4.92
C HIS A 384 29.30 -11.55 5.28
N VAL A 385 28.84 -11.58 6.53
CA VAL A 385 27.79 -10.70 7.07
C VAL A 385 28.40 -9.68 8.04
N PHE A 386 28.38 -8.41 7.65
CA PHE A 386 29.08 -7.34 8.36
C PHE A 386 28.34 -6.00 8.31
N GLN A 387 28.60 -5.13 9.30
CA GLN A 387 28.07 -3.78 9.33
C GLN A 387 28.93 -2.85 8.45
N PHE A 388 28.31 -2.08 7.57
CA PHE A 388 29.02 -1.14 6.68
C PHE A 388 28.11 0.02 6.27
N ASP A 389 28.56 1.26 6.47
CA ASP A 389 27.86 2.44 5.97
C ASP A 389 28.30 2.72 4.52
N PHE A 390 27.55 2.19 3.56
CA PHE A 390 27.90 2.28 2.14
C PHE A 390 27.94 3.72 1.59
N LEU A 391 27.49 4.74 2.32
CA LEU A 391 27.58 6.14 1.86
C LEU A 391 28.64 6.97 2.61
N ASN A 392 29.26 6.41 3.66
CA ASN A 392 30.20 7.13 4.52
C ASN A 392 31.52 6.39 4.79
N ASP A 393 31.51 5.06 4.81
CA ASP A 393 32.70 4.26 5.09
C ASP A 393 33.57 4.11 3.85
N GLY A 394 34.89 4.18 4.00
CA GLY A 394 35.84 3.83 2.94
C GLY A 394 35.99 2.31 2.78
N PHE A 395 36.46 1.87 1.60
CA PHE A 395 36.58 0.45 1.27
C PHE A 395 37.70 -0.28 2.05
N GLU A 396 38.55 0.44 2.77
CA GLU A 396 39.51 -0.11 3.73
C GLU A 396 38.83 -0.86 4.89
N ARG A 397 37.56 -0.58 5.17
CA ARG A 397 36.76 -1.27 6.20
C ARG A 397 36.07 -2.54 5.70
N LEU A 398 36.17 -2.87 4.41
CA LEU A 398 35.61 -4.10 3.87
C LEU A 398 36.38 -5.33 4.41
N PRO A 399 35.72 -6.49 4.54
CA PRO A 399 36.40 -7.76 4.74
C PRO A 399 37.50 -7.97 3.71
N LYS A 400 38.64 -8.52 4.13
CA LYS A 400 39.86 -8.62 3.31
C LYS A 400 39.62 -9.20 1.93
N GLU A 401 38.84 -10.27 1.84
CA GLU A 401 38.56 -10.94 0.57
C GLU A 401 37.66 -10.11 -0.36
N LEU A 402 36.56 -9.54 0.18
CA LEU A 402 35.71 -8.64 -0.60
C LEU A 402 36.46 -7.40 -1.07
N LYS A 403 37.35 -6.84 -0.23
CA LYS A 403 38.23 -5.73 -0.63
C LYS A 403 39.14 -6.13 -1.79
N ALA A 404 39.74 -7.32 -1.74
CA ALA A 404 40.60 -7.82 -2.82
C ALA A 404 39.83 -7.98 -4.15
N ILE A 405 38.56 -8.40 -4.10
CA ILE A 405 37.67 -8.45 -5.28
C ILE A 405 37.37 -7.03 -5.79
N VAL A 406 37.05 -6.10 -4.89
CA VAL A 406 36.74 -4.71 -5.23
C VAL A 406 37.97 -4.01 -5.82
N ASP A 407 39.18 -4.24 -5.32
CA ASP A 407 40.39 -3.54 -5.79
C ASP A 407 40.93 -4.09 -7.13
N ASP A 408 40.72 -5.38 -7.42
CA ASP A 408 41.21 -6.04 -8.63
C ASP A 408 40.26 -5.80 -9.83
N PRO A 409 40.73 -5.14 -10.92
CA PRO A 409 39.88 -4.82 -12.06
C PRO A 409 39.28 -6.03 -12.78
N GLU A 410 39.97 -7.18 -12.84
CA GLU A 410 39.46 -8.37 -13.53
C GLU A 410 38.46 -9.12 -12.66
N ARG A 411 38.75 -9.27 -11.36
CA ARG A 411 37.81 -9.88 -10.41
C ARG A 411 36.54 -9.04 -10.26
N ARG A 412 36.67 -7.71 -10.28
CA ARG A 412 35.54 -6.77 -10.22
C ARG A 412 34.59 -6.89 -11.40
N LYS A 413 35.04 -7.31 -12.60
CA LYS A 413 34.12 -7.60 -13.73
C LYS A 413 33.17 -8.76 -13.43
N LYS A 414 33.53 -9.62 -12.48
CA LYS A 414 32.73 -10.73 -11.96
C LYS A 414 32.08 -10.40 -10.61
N LEU A 415 31.97 -9.12 -10.25
CA LEU A 415 31.21 -8.66 -9.08
C LEU A 415 29.81 -8.18 -9.51
N VAL A 416 28.77 -8.69 -8.85
CA VAL A 416 27.38 -8.25 -8.95
C VAL A 416 27.01 -7.50 -7.68
N ILE A 417 26.77 -6.20 -7.78
CA ILE A 417 26.12 -5.43 -6.72
C ILE A 417 24.61 -5.65 -6.83
N TYR A 418 24.03 -6.42 -5.91
CA TYR A 418 22.63 -6.82 -5.94
C TYR A 418 21.89 -6.22 -4.75
N MET A 419 21.05 -5.21 -4.97
CA MET A 419 20.56 -4.36 -3.88
C MET A 419 19.13 -3.86 -4.05
N ASN A 420 18.49 -3.60 -2.92
CA ASN A 420 17.28 -2.77 -2.82
C ASN A 420 17.55 -1.53 -1.94
N PRO A 421 18.23 -0.49 -2.47
CA PRO A 421 18.61 0.67 -1.69
C PRO A 421 17.40 1.51 -1.23
N PRO A 422 17.53 2.30 -0.16
CA PRO A 422 16.43 3.09 0.39
C PRO A 422 15.92 4.17 -0.59
N TYR A 423 14.60 4.40 -0.58
CA TYR A 423 13.91 5.34 -1.49
C TYR A 423 13.64 6.74 -0.92
N ALA A 424 14.18 7.07 0.26
CA ALA A 424 13.88 8.33 0.94
C ALA A 424 14.45 9.55 0.19
N GLU A 425 13.61 10.58 -0.01
CA GLU A 425 14.04 11.91 -0.47
C GLU A 425 14.46 12.77 0.72
N ALA A 426 15.47 13.64 0.55
CA ALA A 426 15.87 14.63 1.54
C ALA A 426 14.77 15.67 1.90
N THR A 427 13.71 15.79 1.07
CA THR A 427 12.66 16.80 1.21
C THR A 427 11.29 16.18 1.53
N ASN A 428 10.73 16.52 2.70
CA ASN A 428 9.45 15.99 3.17
C ASN A 428 8.23 16.52 2.38
N ALA A 429 7.15 15.73 2.34
CA ALA A 429 5.82 16.19 1.91
C ALA A 429 5.26 17.32 2.81
N ARG A 430 5.74 17.45 4.05
CA ARG A 430 5.35 18.52 5.00
C ARG A 430 5.80 19.92 4.56
N THR A 431 6.88 20.03 3.78
CA THR A 431 7.31 21.31 3.20
C THR A 431 6.37 21.79 2.09
N LYS A 432 5.59 20.88 1.46
CA LYS A 432 4.54 21.25 0.49
C LYS A 432 3.29 21.84 1.15
N ALA A 433 3.09 21.60 2.45
CA ALA A 433 1.93 22.06 3.22
C ALA A 433 2.19 23.33 4.05
N GLY A 434 3.41 23.88 4.05
CA GLY A 434 3.75 25.12 4.77
C GLY A 434 3.82 25.01 6.29
N THR A 435 3.68 23.81 6.87
CA THR A 435 3.52 23.60 8.33
C THR A 435 4.74 23.00 9.04
N GLY A 436 5.92 23.01 8.43
CA GLY A 436 7.13 22.56 9.13
C GLY A 436 8.44 22.86 8.42
N GLY A 437 9.46 23.19 9.20
CA GLY A 437 10.85 23.31 8.74
C GLY A 437 11.43 21.97 8.28
N ASN A 438 12.46 22.04 7.43
CA ASN A 438 13.26 20.86 7.08
C ASN A 438 13.78 20.22 8.38
N ARG A 439 13.47 18.93 8.64
CA ARG A 439 14.34 18.16 9.54
C ARG A 439 15.70 18.07 8.85
N PRO A 440 16.84 18.27 9.53
CA PRO A 440 18.16 17.94 8.99
C PRO A 440 18.10 16.49 8.49
N GLY A 441 18.24 16.30 7.18
CA GLY A 441 17.75 15.11 6.50
C GLY A 441 18.72 13.94 6.61
N VAL A 442 18.15 12.74 6.77
CA VAL A 442 18.82 11.44 6.66
C VAL A 442 19.70 11.33 5.41
N ALA A 443 19.41 12.09 4.33
CA ALA A 443 20.18 12.10 3.08
C ALA A 443 21.16 13.28 2.92
N THR A 444 21.23 14.26 3.83
CA THR A 444 22.07 15.46 3.65
C THR A 444 23.46 15.38 4.28
N GLY A 445 23.74 14.39 5.12
CA GLY A 445 25.01 14.26 5.83
C GLY A 445 26.04 13.29 5.21
N HIS A 446 25.75 12.69 4.06
CA HIS A 446 26.60 11.61 3.52
C HIS A 446 27.84 12.10 2.78
N GLN A 447 28.98 11.45 3.00
CA GLN A 447 30.23 11.80 2.33
C GLN A 447 30.15 11.68 0.80
N ILE A 448 29.50 10.61 0.31
CA ILE A 448 29.31 10.37 -1.14
C ILE A 448 28.47 11.45 -1.81
N ARG A 449 27.46 11.98 -1.11
CA ARG A 449 26.63 13.08 -1.60
C ARG A 449 27.48 14.32 -1.86
N GLU A 450 28.32 14.71 -0.90
CA GLU A 450 29.16 15.90 -1.04
C GLU A 450 30.30 15.67 -2.05
N ARG A 451 30.91 14.48 -2.06
CA ARG A 451 31.97 14.10 -3.00
C ARG A 451 31.51 14.18 -4.46
N TYR A 452 30.35 13.63 -4.79
CA TYR A 452 29.83 13.54 -6.17
C TYR A 452 28.67 14.50 -6.45
N ARG A 453 28.60 15.61 -5.72
CA ARG A 453 27.48 16.56 -5.81
C ARG A 453 27.31 17.14 -7.21
N ALA A 454 28.42 17.44 -7.89
CA ALA A 454 28.40 18.01 -9.22
C ALA A 454 27.87 17.00 -10.26
N GLU A 455 28.29 15.74 -10.13
CA GLU A 455 27.92 14.61 -10.98
C GLU A 455 26.45 14.20 -10.79
N LEU A 456 25.97 14.25 -9.54
CA LEU A 456 24.60 13.92 -9.17
C LEU A 456 23.61 15.03 -9.54
N GLY A 457 24.02 16.31 -9.43
CA GLY A 457 23.10 17.44 -9.52
C GLY A 457 21.95 17.29 -8.51
N ARG A 458 20.69 17.46 -8.94
CA ARG A 458 19.53 17.28 -8.04
C ARG A 458 19.27 15.83 -7.63
N ALA A 459 19.86 14.85 -8.30
CA ALA A 459 19.77 13.44 -7.89
C ALA A 459 20.45 13.19 -6.53
N SER A 460 21.31 14.12 -6.08
CA SER A 460 22.01 14.03 -4.79
C SER A 460 21.07 13.95 -3.58
N ASN A 461 19.79 14.28 -3.75
CA ASN A 461 18.79 14.22 -2.68
C ASN A 461 18.17 12.82 -2.51
N GLU A 462 18.61 11.83 -3.27
CA GLU A 462 17.98 10.50 -3.38
C GLU A 462 19.04 9.43 -3.09
N LEU A 463 18.81 8.62 -2.05
CA LEU A 463 19.83 7.69 -1.57
C LEU A 463 20.22 6.63 -2.60
N TYR A 464 19.26 6.00 -3.30
CA TYR A 464 19.58 5.05 -4.37
C TYR A 464 20.46 5.65 -5.47
N ALA A 465 20.34 6.96 -5.77
CA ALA A 465 21.20 7.62 -6.75
C ALA A 465 22.63 7.80 -6.23
N GLN A 466 22.79 8.05 -4.93
CA GLN A 466 24.10 8.10 -4.27
C GLN A 466 24.78 6.73 -4.25
N PHE A 467 24.02 5.64 -3.99
CA PHE A 467 24.54 4.27 -4.12
C PHE A 467 25.05 4.01 -5.53
N LEU A 468 24.23 4.29 -6.55
CA LEU A 468 24.58 4.07 -7.95
C LEU A 468 25.81 4.87 -8.40
N ILE A 469 25.91 6.15 -8.02
CA ILE A 469 27.08 6.95 -8.42
C ILE A 469 28.35 6.47 -7.74
N ARG A 470 28.30 6.06 -6.47
CA ARG A 470 29.47 5.48 -5.77
C ARG A 470 29.96 4.24 -6.50
N ILE A 471 29.06 3.31 -6.81
CA ILE A 471 29.41 2.09 -7.53
C ILE A 471 30.06 2.43 -8.88
N TYR A 472 29.45 3.33 -9.66
CA TYR A 472 29.95 3.69 -10.98
C TYR A 472 31.31 4.40 -10.96
N MET A 473 31.54 5.26 -9.97
CA MET A 473 32.77 6.06 -9.87
C MET A 473 33.92 5.32 -9.17
N GLU A 474 33.61 4.51 -8.14
CA GLU A 474 34.61 3.86 -7.28
C GLU A 474 34.80 2.37 -7.61
N MET A 475 33.82 1.72 -8.24
CA MET A 475 33.87 0.30 -8.62
C MET A 475 33.53 0.06 -10.12
N PRO A 476 34.17 0.77 -11.07
CA PRO A 476 33.85 0.61 -12.48
C PRO A 476 34.21 -0.80 -12.98
N GLY A 477 33.35 -1.39 -13.80
CA GLY A 477 33.52 -2.72 -14.40
C GLY A 477 32.53 -3.76 -13.86
N CYS A 478 31.93 -3.55 -12.70
CA CYS A 478 30.96 -4.47 -12.10
C CYS A 478 29.57 -4.44 -12.79
N ILE A 479 28.75 -5.43 -12.43
CA ILE A 479 27.33 -5.52 -12.77
C ILE A 479 26.51 -4.99 -11.59
N ILE A 480 25.41 -4.29 -11.87
CA ILE A 480 24.47 -3.82 -10.85
C ILE A 480 23.11 -4.43 -11.13
N GLY A 481 22.52 -5.13 -10.17
CA GLY A 481 21.09 -5.47 -10.14
C GLY A 481 20.41 -4.68 -9.03
N GLU A 482 19.54 -3.73 -9.37
CA GLU A 482 19.00 -2.80 -8.36
C GLU A 482 17.50 -2.53 -8.50
N PHE A 483 16.81 -2.48 -7.37
CA PHE A 483 15.46 -1.93 -7.27
C PHE A 483 15.51 -0.44 -6.95
N SER A 484 14.88 0.41 -7.77
CA SER A 484 14.59 1.80 -7.39
C SER A 484 13.56 2.45 -8.29
N MET A 485 13.17 3.69 -7.96
CA MET A 485 12.27 4.50 -8.78
C MET A 485 12.84 4.77 -10.18
N LEU A 486 11.96 5.08 -11.14
CA LEU A 486 12.35 5.34 -12.54
C LEU A 486 12.98 6.72 -12.78
N LYS A 487 13.28 7.51 -11.74
CA LYS A 487 13.82 8.87 -11.91
C LYS A 487 15.19 8.87 -12.59
N THR A 488 16.01 7.85 -12.35
CA THR A 488 17.30 7.67 -13.03
C THR A 488 17.13 7.64 -14.56
N LEU A 489 16.04 7.06 -15.07
CA LEU A 489 15.77 6.91 -16.50
C LEU A 489 15.10 8.15 -17.11
N GLN A 490 14.06 8.70 -16.46
CA GLN A 490 13.18 9.71 -17.08
C GLN A 490 13.02 11.01 -16.27
N GLY A 491 13.48 11.07 -15.03
CA GLY A 491 13.33 12.25 -14.17
C GLY A 491 14.09 13.46 -14.72
N ILE A 492 13.43 14.61 -14.84
CA ILE A 492 14.06 15.84 -15.34
C ILE A 492 15.17 16.32 -14.41
N SER A 493 14.96 16.23 -13.09
CA SER A 493 15.97 16.58 -12.09
C SER A 493 17.20 15.65 -12.12
N PHE A 494 17.13 14.53 -12.83
CA PHE A 494 18.21 13.56 -12.98
C PHE A 494 18.98 13.73 -14.32
N ALA A 495 18.76 14.82 -15.05
CA ALA A 495 19.47 15.08 -16.30
C ALA A 495 21.00 15.07 -16.13
N GLN A 496 21.52 15.74 -15.09
CA GLN A 496 22.96 15.74 -14.76
C GLN A 496 23.47 14.33 -14.41
N PHE A 497 22.74 13.60 -13.56
CA PHE A 497 23.07 12.21 -13.23
C PHE A 497 23.21 11.34 -14.48
N ARG A 498 22.28 11.44 -15.44
CA ARG A 498 22.34 10.67 -16.70
C ARG A 498 23.48 11.08 -17.63
N GLN A 499 24.02 12.30 -17.51
CA GLN A 499 25.21 12.69 -18.25
C GLN A 499 26.45 12.00 -17.70
N THR A 500 26.50 11.78 -16.38
CA THR A 500 27.63 11.11 -15.70
C THR A 500 27.49 9.58 -15.73
N PHE A 501 26.38 9.05 -15.20
CA PHE A 501 26.10 7.62 -15.11
C PHE A 501 25.71 7.07 -16.48
N GLN A 502 26.71 6.58 -17.21
CA GLN A 502 26.57 6.05 -18.57
C GLN A 502 26.74 4.53 -18.60
N ALA A 503 26.34 3.81 -17.56
CA ALA A 503 26.35 2.35 -17.58
C ALA A 503 25.33 1.81 -18.59
N LYS A 504 25.65 0.70 -19.28
CA LYS A 504 24.70 0.04 -20.19
C LYS A 504 23.58 -0.62 -19.41
N LEU A 505 22.34 -0.16 -19.61
CA LEU A 505 21.14 -0.87 -19.15
C LEU A 505 20.97 -2.13 -20.00
N LYS A 506 20.99 -3.30 -19.35
CA LYS A 506 20.89 -4.61 -19.99
C LYS A 506 19.43 -5.07 -20.06
N SER A 507 18.74 -5.03 -18.91
CA SER A 507 17.32 -5.38 -18.80
C SER A 507 16.63 -4.62 -17.68
N ILE A 508 15.29 -4.56 -17.75
CA ILE A 508 14.44 -3.93 -16.74
C ILE A 508 13.06 -4.59 -16.72
N PHE A 509 12.51 -4.76 -15.51
CA PHE A 509 11.08 -4.98 -15.31
C PHE A 509 10.50 -3.99 -14.29
N LEU A 510 9.18 -3.76 -14.37
CA LEU A 510 8.42 -2.84 -13.54
C LEU A 510 7.42 -3.58 -12.67
N ILE A 511 7.32 -3.17 -11.41
CA ILE A 511 6.35 -3.66 -10.43
C ILE A 511 5.73 -2.49 -9.65
N PRO A 512 4.50 -2.64 -9.15
CA PRO A 512 3.85 -1.61 -8.34
C PRO A 512 4.47 -1.52 -6.95
N SER A 513 4.78 -0.31 -6.47
CA SER A 513 5.37 -0.08 -5.16
C SER A 513 4.52 -0.59 -4.01
N SER A 514 3.20 -0.71 -4.22
CA SER A 514 2.25 -1.26 -3.26
C SER A 514 2.46 -2.75 -2.97
N THR A 515 3.36 -3.45 -3.65
CA THR A 515 3.75 -4.82 -3.25
C THR A 515 4.74 -4.82 -2.09
N PHE A 516 5.40 -3.69 -1.81
CA PHE A 516 6.30 -3.54 -0.67
C PHE A 516 5.50 -3.04 0.54
N ASP A 517 5.82 -3.52 1.74
CA ASP A 517 5.04 -3.25 2.95
C ASP A 517 5.11 -1.78 3.38
N ASN A 518 6.25 -1.14 3.19
CA ASN A 518 6.50 0.23 3.67
C ASN A 518 6.00 1.33 2.70
N ASN A 519 5.34 0.96 1.60
CA ASN A 519 4.88 1.90 0.59
C ASN A 519 3.37 2.12 0.66
N SER A 520 2.95 3.37 0.45
CA SER A 520 1.54 3.75 0.39
C SER A 520 0.78 2.91 -0.63
N LYS A 521 -0.22 2.15 -0.16
CA LYS A 521 -1.14 1.41 -1.02
C LYS A 521 -2.13 2.34 -1.75
N SER A 522 -2.38 3.54 -1.20
CA SER A 522 -3.31 4.53 -1.78
C SER A 522 -2.68 5.41 -2.87
N ASN A 523 -1.35 5.48 -2.94
CA ASN A 523 -0.64 6.21 -3.99
C ASN A 523 0.58 5.43 -4.51
N PRO A 524 0.35 4.27 -5.17
CA PRO A 524 1.42 3.44 -5.68
C PRO A 524 2.17 4.11 -6.84
N PHE A 525 3.43 3.72 -7.02
CA PHE A 525 4.31 4.14 -8.11
C PHE A 525 5.07 2.96 -8.69
N ALA A 526 5.63 3.09 -9.89
CA ALA A 526 6.46 2.05 -10.47
C ALA A 526 7.83 1.98 -9.78
N ILE A 527 8.21 0.79 -9.33
CA ILE A 527 9.58 0.41 -8.97
C ILE A 527 10.12 -0.43 -10.13
N GLY A 528 11.34 -0.14 -10.56
CA GLY A 528 12.03 -0.94 -11.57
C GLY A 528 13.14 -1.75 -10.92
N PHE A 529 13.24 -3.04 -11.26
CA PHE A 529 14.50 -3.77 -11.14
C PHE A 529 15.30 -3.58 -12.42
N LYS A 530 16.52 -3.08 -12.32
CA LYS A 530 17.37 -2.75 -13.46
C LYS A 530 18.70 -3.50 -13.36
N VAL A 531 19.10 -4.13 -14.46
CA VAL A 531 20.43 -4.74 -14.59
C VAL A 531 21.32 -3.81 -15.42
N TRP A 532 22.42 -3.33 -14.83
CA TRP A 532 23.38 -2.43 -15.46
C TRP A 532 24.75 -3.08 -15.58
N ASN A 533 25.46 -2.78 -16.66
CA ASN A 533 26.88 -3.09 -16.81
C ASN A 533 27.68 -1.77 -16.82
N THR A 534 28.49 -1.56 -15.78
CA THR A 534 29.28 -0.33 -15.62
C THR A 534 30.56 -0.32 -16.45
N GLY A 535 31.01 -1.48 -16.94
CA GLY A 535 32.16 -1.61 -17.83
C GLY A 535 31.90 -1.13 -19.26
N ILE A 536 30.64 -0.88 -19.63
CA ILE A 536 30.24 -0.42 -20.96
C ILE A 536 29.64 0.99 -20.85
N LYS A 537 30.34 1.98 -21.41
CA LYS A 537 29.81 3.33 -21.55
C LYS A 537 28.75 3.36 -22.66
N HIS A 538 27.52 3.70 -22.30
CA HIS A 538 26.38 3.75 -23.18
C HIS A 538 25.38 4.81 -22.70
N GLN A 539 25.19 5.85 -23.51
CA GLN A 539 24.14 6.83 -23.24
C GLN A 539 22.78 6.15 -23.33
N LEU A 540 21.89 6.44 -22.37
CA LEU A 540 20.55 5.85 -22.36
C LEU A 540 19.81 6.14 -23.68
N PRO A 541 19.15 5.14 -24.27
CA PRO A 541 18.38 5.34 -25.48
C PRO A 541 17.17 6.23 -25.20
N LYS A 542 16.60 6.83 -26.26
CA LYS A 542 15.36 7.64 -26.14
C LYS A 542 14.18 6.82 -25.63
N LYS A 543 14.11 5.56 -26.06
CA LYS A 543 13.06 4.60 -25.69
C LYS A 543 13.69 3.40 -24.99
N ILE A 544 13.14 3.01 -23.85
CA ILE A 544 13.53 1.82 -23.08
C ILE A 544 12.32 0.91 -22.98
N HIS A 545 12.48 -0.35 -23.38
CA HIS A 545 11.44 -1.37 -23.22
C HIS A 545 11.54 -1.99 -21.83
N ALA A 546 10.40 -2.08 -21.13
CA ALA A 546 10.33 -2.73 -19.83
C ALA A 546 9.16 -3.71 -19.77
N SER A 547 9.44 -4.91 -19.29
CA SER A 547 8.40 -5.87 -18.91
C SER A 547 7.64 -5.32 -17.69
N VAL A 548 6.34 -5.58 -17.62
CA VAL A 548 5.51 -5.08 -16.52
C VAL A 548 4.84 -6.25 -15.83
N TYR A 549 4.89 -6.26 -14.49
CA TYR A 549 4.22 -7.25 -13.67
C TYR A 549 3.26 -6.56 -12.71
N GLY A 550 2.09 -7.16 -12.53
CA GLY A 550 1.04 -6.66 -11.64
C GLY A 550 1.27 -7.06 -10.18
N LEU A 551 0.21 -7.01 -9.38
CA LEU A 551 0.30 -7.19 -7.93
C LEU A 551 0.61 -8.64 -7.53
N HIS A 552 0.17 -9.60 -8.33
CA HIS A 552 0.24 -11.03 -8.05
C HIS A 552 1.28 -11.76 -8.94
N GLY A 553 2.20 -11.01 -9.56
CA GLY A 553 3.19 -11.57 -10.47
C GLY A 553 2.67 -11.83 -11.88
N GLU A 554 1.44 -11.45 -12.19
CA GLU A 554 0.87 -11.57 -13.53
C GLU A 554 1.60 -10.62 -14.51
N GLN A 555 1.92 -11.11 -15.69
CA GLN A 555 2.54 -10.28 -16.73
C GLN A 555 1.49 -9.36 -17.35
N LEU A 556 1.78 -8.06 -17.33
CA LEU A 556 0.97 -7.02 -17.95
C LEU A 556 1.61 -6.59 -19.28
N PRO A 557 0.89 -5.81 -20.13
CA PRO A 557 1.47 -5.25 -21.34
C PRO A 557 2.77 -4.49 -21.05
N ASN A 558 3.77 -4.72 -21.90
CA ASN A 558 5.07 -4.06 -21.79
C ASN A 558 4.92 -2.54 -21.87
N LYS A 559 5.81 -1.82 -21.18
CA LYS A 559 5.85 -0.37 -21.17
C LYS A 559 7.05 0.16 -21.93
N GLN A 560 6.84 1.23 -22.70
CA GLN A 560 7.91 2.10 -23.18
C GLN A 560 8.17 3.21 -22.14
N ILE A 561 9.42 3.37 -21.75
CA ILE A 561 9.89 4.47 -20.91
C ILE A 561 10.65 5.44 -21.82
N PHE A 562 10.27 6.71 -21.77
CA PHE A 562 10.87 7.78 -22.58
C PHE A 562 11.84 8.60 -21.75
N THR A 563 13.08 8.72 -22.23
CA THR A 563 14.07 9.55 -21.54
C THR A 563 13.84 11.02 -21.89
N THR A 564 13.95 11.91 -20.90
CA THR A 564 13.65 13.35 -21.05
C THR A 564 14.74 14.15 -21.79
N GLN A 565 15.59 13.50 -22.58
CA GLN A 565 16.70 14.19 -23.25
C GLN A 565 16.23 14.91 -24.52
N GLY A 566 16.34 16.25 -24.51
CA GLY A 566 16.27 17.08 -25.71
C GLY A 566 14.89 17.58 -26.15
N LYS A 567 13.79 17.22 -25.45
CA LYS A 567 12.46 17.78 -25.73
C LYS A 567 12.07 18.87 -24.72
N PRO A 568 11.58 20.04 -25.17
CA PRO A 568 10.98 21.03 -24.28
C PRO A 568 9.79 20.44 -23.52
N LEU A 569 9.63 20.90 -22.29
CA LEU A 569 8.65 20.34 -21.37
C LEU A 569 7.35 21.15 -21.38
N LEU A 570 6.25 20.56 -20.93
CA LEU A 570 4.94 21.20 -21.01
C LEU A 570 4.86 22.54 -20.26
N ASN A 571 5.54 22.69 -19.12
CA ASN A 571 5.53 23.98 -18.40
C ASN A 571 6.30 25.07 -19.15
N SER A 572 7.32 24.72 -19.94
CA SER A 572 7.99 25.67 -20.83
C SER A 572 7.06 26.15 -21.94
N TRP A 573 6.19 25.26 -22.46
CA TRP A 573 5.13 25.65 -23.39
C TRP A 573 4.08 26.55 -22.74
N LEU A 574 3.63 26.23 -21.52
CA LEU A 574 2.66 27.05 -20.78
C LEU A 574 3.16 28.49 -20.58
N ASN A 575 4.43 28.67 -20.20
CA ASN A 575 5.02 29.98 -19.93
C ASN A 575 5.04 30.93 -21.14
N ARG A 576 5.00 30.41 -22.38
CA ARG A 576 4.94 31.24 -23.58
C ARG A 576 3.58 31.90 -23.79
N TRP A 577 2.55 31.43 -23.08
CA TRP A 577 1.20 31.97 -23.09
C TRP A 577 0.91 32.88 -21.90
N HIS A 578 1.94 33.21 -21.12
CA HIS A 578 1.79 34.08 -19.97
C HIS A 578 1.39 35.49 -20.40
N ASP A 579 0.34 36.01 -19.76
CA ASP A 579 -0.23 37.31 -20.06
C ASP A 579 -0.33 38.12 -18.76
N LEU A 580 0.38 39.25 -18.73
CA LEU A 580 0.41 40.19 -17.62
C LEU A 580 -0.36 41.49 -17.91
N LYS A 581 -0.86 41.66 -19.14
CA LYS A 581 -1.50 42.90 -19.57
C LYS A 581 -2.99 42.90 -19.28
N ASN A 582 -3.61 41.72 -19.23
CA ASN A 582 -5.04 41.57 -19.15
C ASN A 582 -5.55 41.16 -17.77
N SER A 583 -6.80 41.54 -17.51
CA SER A 583 -7.50 41.18 -16.29
C SER A 583 -7.58 39.66 -16.15
N SER A 584 -7.24 39.19 -14.94
CA SER A 584 -7.29 37.77 -14.60
C SER A 584 -8.73 37.31 -14.39
N LEU A 585 -9.09 36.22 -15.05
CA LEU A 585 -10.34 35.47 -14.87
C LEU A 585 -10.21 34.46 -13.72
N GLY A 586 -8.98 34.15 -13.31
CA GLY A 586 -8.64 33.11 -12.35
C GLY A 586 -7.17 32.69 -12.51
N LEU A 587 -6.71 31.83 -11.63
CA LEU A 587 -5.33 31.35 -11.59
C LEU A 587 -5.26 29.84 -11.86
N LEU A 588 -4.51 29.43 -12.88
CA LEU A 588 -4.09 28.05 -13.05
C LEU A 588 -2.93 27.76 -12.10
N THR A 589 -3.15 26.88 -11.13
CA THR A 589 -2.11 26.39 -10.22
C THR A 589 -1.56 25.08 -10.77
N THR A 590 -0.25 24.97 -10.90
CA THR A 590 0.43 23.75 -11.34
C THR A 590 1.84 23.66 -10.78
N ARG A 591 2.37 22.44 -10.65
CA ARG A 591 3.76 22.18 -10.27
C ARG A 591 4.21 20.88 -10.90
N GLY A 592 5.46 20.83 -11.38
CA GLY A 592 5.95 19.69 -12.15
C GLY A 592 5.14 19.48 -13.43
N GLN A 593 5.63 18.60 -14.30
CA GLN A 593 4.91 18.23 -15.52
C GLN A 593 4.83 16.73 -15.70
N ASP A 594 5.01 15.99 -14.63
CA ASP A 594 4.81 14.55 -14.60
C ASP A 594 3.44 14.19 -14.02
N SER A 595 3.04 12.95 -14.24
CA SER A 595 1.77 12.42 -13.75
C SER A 595 1.66 12.39 -12.21
N GLN A 596 2.77 12.29 -11.47
CA GLN A 596 2.77 12.31 -9.99
C GLN A 596 2.20 13.62 -9.47
N ASN A 597 2.50 14.74 -10.14
CA ASN A 597 2.10 16.07 -9.72
C ASN A 597 0.75 16.54 -10.29
N GLN A 598 0.00 15.68 -11.00
CA GLN A 598 -1.36 16.00 -11.49
C GLN A 598 -2.33 16.40 -10.36
N GLY A 599 -2.10 15.94 -9.13
CA GLY A 599 -2.87 16.32 -7.95
C GLY A 599 -2.94 17.84 -7.72
N ILE A 600 -1.89 18.56 -8.11
CA ILE A 600 -1.72 20.01 -7.87
C ILE A 600 -2.46 20.85 -8.92
N VAL A 601 -2.67 20.31 -10.13
CA VAL A 601 -3.29 21.04 -11.24
C VAL A 601 -4.73 21.40 -10.89
N ARG A 602 -5.03 22.69 -10.78
CA ARG A 602 -6.37 23.23 -10.44
C ARG A 602 -6.51 24.69 -10.89
N ILE A 603 -7.74 25.18 -10.96
CA ILE A 603 -8.06 26.59 -11.21
C ILE A 603 -8.73 27.15 -9.95
N GLN A 604 -8.43 28.40 -9.57
CA GLN A 604 -8.94 29.05 -8.36
C GLN A 604 -8.80 30.58 -8.48
N HIS A 605 -9.51 31.37 -7.67
CA HIS A 605 -9.37 32.84 -7.69
C HIS A 605 -8.08 33.30 -7.02
N LEU A 606 -7.83 32.82 -5.81
CA LEU A 606 -6.71 33.26 -4.98
C LEU A 606 -5.49 32.33 -5.13
N PRO A 607 -4.26 32.85 -5.04
CA PRO A 607 -3.06 32.01 -5.14
C PRO A 607 -2.92 31.10 -3.91
N SER A 608 -2.54 29.84 -4.12
CA SER A 608 -2.12 28.94 -3.03
C SER A 608 -0.61 28.73 -3.09
N ASN A 609 0.12 29.09 -2.03
CA ASN A 609 1.57 28.82 -1.87
C ASN A 609 2.46 29.25 -3.06
N GLY A 610 2.18 30.40 -3.67
CA GLY A 610 3.14 31.13 -4.52
C GLY A 610 3.36 30.64 -5.96
N THR A 611 2.48 29.82 -6.55
CA THR A 611 2.59 29.41 -7.97
C THR A 611 1.23 29.39 -8.67
N GLY A 612 0.74 30.56 -9.11
CA GLY A 612 -0.47 30.70 -9.91
C GLY A 612 -0.18 31.42 -11.22
N HIS A 613 -0.64 30.87 -12.34
CA HIS A 613 -0.54 31.48 -13.66
C HIS A 613 -1.88 32.15 -14.01
N ALA A 614 -1.88 33.45 -14.27
CA ALA A 614 -3.11 34.19 -14.61
C ALA A 614 -3.74 33.69 -15.91
N ILE A 615 -5.03 33.41 -15.85
CA ILE A 615 -5.89 33.08 -16.99
C ILE A 615 -6.56 34.38 -17.44
N THR A 616 -6.47 34.71 -18.72
CA THR A 616 -6.99 35.94 -19.32
C THR A 616 -7.74 35.61 -20.60
N LEU A 617 -8.35 36.64 -21.22
CA LEU A 617 -8.97 36.52 -22.55
C LEU A 617 -8.01 35.91 -23.59
N CYS A 618 -6.72 36.28 -23.55
CA CYS A 618 -5.77 35.94 -24.61
C CYS A 618 -5.12 34.56 -24.42
N ASN A 619 -5.22 33.94 -23.25
CA ASN A 619 -4.61 32.64 -22.96
C ASN A 619 -5.59 31.56 -22.43
N LEU A 620 -6.89 31.85 -22.38
CA LEU A 620 -7.92 30.93 -21.88
C LEU A 620 -7.84 29.54 -22.53
N ILE A 621 -7.82 29.47 -23.86
CA ILE A 621 -7.79 28.19 -24.59
C ILE A 621 -6.50 27.39 -24.34
N PRO A 622 -5.27 27.94 -24.51
CA PRO A 622 -4.07 27.16 -24.22
C PRO A 622 -3.99 26.71 -22.75
N TYR A 623 -4.52 27.49 -21.80
CA TYR A 623 -4.58 27.07 -20.40
C TYR A 623 -5.65 26.00 -20.15
N ALA A 624 -6.79 26.05 -20.83
CA ALA A 624 -7.80 25.00 -20.81
C ALA A 624 -7.25 23.68 -21.41
N VAL A 625 -6.51 23.76 -22.52
CA VAL A 625 -5.80 22.62 -23.11
C VAL A 625 -4.78 22.05 -22.12
N TYR A 626 -3.96 22.90 -21.48
CA TYR A 626 -3.03 22.45 -20.44
C TYR A 626 -3.76 21.68 -19.32
N PHE A 627 -4.84 22.27 -18.81
CA PHE A 627 -5.63 21.72 -17.71
C PHE A 627 -6.24 20.37 -18.09
N ALA A 628 -6.89 20.28 -19.25
CA ALA A 628 -7.55 19.08 -19.74
C ALA A 628 -6.53 17.96 -20.04
N VAL A 629 -5.45 18.26 -20.77
CA VAL A 629 -4.37 17.30 -21.07
C VAL A 629 -3.78 16.69 -19.78
N ARG A 630 -3.58 17.52 -18.75
CA ARG A 630 -3.02 17.06 -17.47
C ARG A 630 -3.99 16.22 -16.64
N LEU A 631 -5.30 16.29 -16.90
CA LEU A 631 -6.31 15.69 -16.03
C LEU A 631 -7.18 14.61 -16.72
N CYS A 632 -7.25 14.57 -18.05
CA CYS A 632 -7.96 13.52 -18.80
C CYS A 632 -7.20 12.18 -18.78
N ILE A 633 -5.86 12.21 -18.68
CA ILE A 633 -5.05 11.00 -18.51
C ILE A 633 -5.04 10.60 -17.04
N LYS A 634 -5.80 9.56 -16.70
CA LYS A 634 -5.87 9.01 -15.35
C LYS A 634 -4.47 8.56 -14.88
N ARG A 635 -4.06 9.06 -13.71
CA ARG A 635 -2.84 8.60 -13.05
C ARG A 635 -2.99 7.13 -12.63
N THR A 636 -2.05 6.30 -13.02
CA THR A 636 -1.84 4.94 -12.53
C THR A 636 -0.48 4.86 -11.85
N TRP A 637 -0.21 3.76 -11.14
CA TRP A 637 1.13 3.51 -10.60
C TRP A 637 2.18 3.44 -11.71
N LEU A 638 1.77 2.97 -12.89
CA LEU A 638 2.64 2.70 -14.02
C LEU A 638 3.03 3.98 -14.77
N ASN A 639 2.11 4.94 -14.94
CA ASN A 639 2.35 6.19 -15.65
C ASN A 639 2.77 7.36 -14.74
N ASN A 640 2.94 7.12 -13.45
CA ASN A 640 3.15 8.17 -12.45
C ASN A 640 4.41 9.04 -12.69
N ARG A 641 5.37 8.54 -13.47
CA ARG A 641 6.63 9.24 -13.81
C ARG A 641 6.69 9.75 -15.25
N ASP A 642 5.66 9.51 -16.04
CA ASP A 642 5.60 9.92 -17.44
C ASP A 642 5.58 11.44 -17.51
N GLN A 643 6.30 11.99 -18.49
CA GLN A 643 6.63 13.41 -18.56
C GLN A 643 5.85 14.03 -19.70
N PHE A 644 5.05 15.06 -19.38
CA PHE A 644 4.36 15.82 -20.38
C PHE A 644 5.34 16.76 -21.10
N THR A 645 5.35 16.68 -22.43
CA THR A 645 6.24 17.47 -23.29
C THR A 645 5.49 18.60 -23.99
N GLU A 646 6.24 19.52 -24.58
CA GLU A 646 5.69 20.50 -25.50
C GLU A 646 4.97 19.80 -26.67
N PRO A 647 3.74 20.21 -27.00
CA PRO A 647 3.00 19.60 -28.09
C PRO A 647 3.53 19.99 -29.47
N LYS A 648 3.27 19.13 -30.46
CA LYS A 648 3.41 19.43 -31.89
C LYS A 648 2.48 20.57 -32.28
N LYS A 649 2.75 21.26 -33.39
CA LYS A 649 1.91 22.40 -33.85
C LYS A 649 0.46 22.02 -34.22
N GLY A 650 0.14 20.72 -34.37
CA GLY A 650 -1.15 20.20 -34.82
C GLY A 650 -2.36 20.64 -33.97
N TRP A 651 -2.24 20.65 -32.64
CA TRP A 651 -3.35 20.98 -31.74
C TRP A 651 -3.97 22.35 -32.01
N ARG A 652 -3.18 23.30 -32.54
CA ARG A 652 -3.62 24.67 -32.85
C ARG A 652 -4.69 24.71 -33.95
N ARG A 653 -4.70 23.72 -34.84
CA ARG A 653 -5.67 23.60 -35.93
C ARG A 653 -6.86 22.70 -35.55
N ASP A 654 -6.71 21.95 -34.46
CA ASP A 654 -7.75 21.07 -33.92
C ASP A 654 -8.70 21.88 -33.02
N VAL A 655 -9.60 22.64 -33.66
CA VAL A 655 -10.53 23.54 -32.98
C VAL A 655 -11.53 22.78 -32.11
N GLU A 656 -11.99 21.60 -32.56
CA GLU A 656 -12.85 20.73 -31.77
C GLU A 656 -12.14 20.30 -30.47
N PHE A 657 -10.89 19.82 -30.54
CA PHE A 657 -10.11 19.48 -29.35
C PHE A 657 -9.93 20.65 -28.38
N GLN A 658 -9.68 21.85 -28.90
CA GLN A 658 -9.55 23.07 -28.08
C GLN A 658 -10.86 23.39 -27.33
N ASN A 659 -12.00 23.33 -28.04
CA ASN A 659 -13.31 23.60 -27.48
C ASN A 659 -13.71 22.53 -26.46
N ASP A 660 -13.48 21.26 -26.78
CA ASP A 660 -13.71 20.13 -25.88
C ASP A 660 -12.86 20.27 -24.60
N CYS A 661 -11.61 20.71 -24.71
CA CYS A 661 -10.76 21.03 -23.56
C CYS A 661 -11.32 22.17 -22.69
N LEU A 662 -11.95 23.19 -23.30
CA LEU A 662 -12.63 24.26 -22.56
C LEU A 662 -13.86 23.72 -21.82
N ALA A 663 -14.71 22.92 -22.47
CA ALA A 663 -15.87 22.28 -21.82
C ALA A 663 -15.44 21.39 -20.64
N PHE A 664 -14.38 20.59 -20.84
CA PHE A 664 -13.77 19.79 -19.78
C PHE A 664 -13.33 20.67 -18.61
N CYS A 665 -12.60 21.75 -18.89
CA CYS A 665 -12.09 22.69 -17.89
C CYS A 665 -13.23 23.36 -17.07
N LEU A 666 -14.31 23.76 -17.74
CA LEU A 666 -15.46 24.43 -17.12
C LEU A 666 -16.15 23.54 -16.07
N LEU A 667 -16.35 22.26 -16.40
CA LEU A 667 -17.14 21.34 -15.57
C LEU A 667 -16.33 20.29 -14.81
N HIS A 668 -15.00 20.45 -14.74
CA HIS A 668 -14.13 19.62 -13.93
C HIS A 668 -14.16 20.04 -12.46
N HIS A 669 -14.15 19.07 -11.54
CA HIS A 669 -14.20 19.30 -10.10
C HIS A 669 -12.95 20.02 -9.52
N LYS A 670 -11.90 20.20 -10.32
CA LYS A 670 -10.68 20.98 -9.98
C LYS A 670 -10.71 22.41 -10.54
N ASN A 671 -11.83 22.82 -11.13
CA ASN A 671 -12.17 24.22 -11.21
C ASN A 671 -12.78 24.62 -9.85
N LEU A 672 -11.96 25.27 -9.03
CA LEU A 672 -12.26 25.68 -7.65
C LEU A 672 -12.50 27.19 -7.56
N ILE A 673 -12.97 27.80 -8.64
CA ILE A 673 -13.50 29.17 -8.63
C ILE A 673 -14.65 29.21 -7.62
N ARG A 674 -14.74 30.30 -6.85
CA ARG A 674 -15.76 30.50 -5.82
C ARG A 674 -16.29 31.92 -5.87
N ALA A 675 -17.61 32.06 -5.80
CA ALA A 675 -18.27 33.36 -5.90
C ALA A 675 -17.99 34.30 -4.71
N ASP A 676 -17.49 33.79 -3.58
CA ASP A 676 -17.10 34.57 -2.42
C ASP A 676 -15.65 35.12 -2.49
N GLU A 677 -14.85 34.63 -3.44
CA GLU A 677 -13.45 35.04 -3.62
C GLU A 677 -13.26 36.07 -4.75
N GLY A 678 -14.28 36.33 -5.57
CA GLY A 678 -14.23 37.27 -6.68
C GLY A 678 -15.41 37.13 -7.65
N VAL A 679 -15.40 37.94 -8.72
CA VAL A 679 -16.40 37.85 -9.79
C VAL A 679 -16.24 36.52 -10.52
N ASN A 680 -17.31 35.71 -10.53
CA ASN A 680 -17.30 34.44 -11.24
C ASN A 680 -17.46 34.65 -12.75
N HIS A 681 -16.34 34.57 -13.48
CA HIS A 681 -16.31 34.65 -14.94
C HIS A 681 -16.56 33.31 -15.65
N TRP A 682 -16.79 32.22 -14.91
CA TRP A 682 -16.73 30.84 -15.41
C TRP A 682 -18.09 30.17 -15.61
N ILE A 683 -19.19 30.92 -15.56
CA ILE A 683 -20.55 30.40 -15.81
C ILE A 683 -20.78 30.26 -17.33
N PRO A 684 -20.93 29.04 -17.88
CA PRO A 684 -21.05 28.84 -19.32
C PRO A 684 -22.50 28.90 -19.83
N TYR A 685 -23.42 29.44 -19.04
CA TYR A 685 -24.86 29.52 -19.35
C TYR A 685 -25.36 30.95 -19.16
N THR A 686 -26.44 31.29 -19.85
CA THR A 686 -27.22 32.52 -19.63
C THR A 686 -28.22 32.34 -18.49
N GLU A 687 -28.68 33.46 -17.92
CA GLU A 687 -29.68 33.46 -16.85
C GLU A 687 -30.96 32.70 -17.25
N HIS A 688 -31.40 32.88 -18.50
CA HIS A 688 -32.59 32.20 -19.03
C HIS A 688 -32.40 30.69 -19.15
N GLU A 689 -31.22 30.24 -19.58
CA GLU A 689 -30.94 28.80 -19.75
C GLU A 689 -31.00 28.04 -18.42
N VAL A 690 -30.68 28.68 -17.30
CA VAL A 690 -30.63 28.04 -15.98
C VAL A 690 -31.72 28.51 -15.02
N GLY A 691 -32.59 29.42 -15.45
CA GLY A 691 -33.65 29.99 -14.59
C GLY A 691 -33.09 30.78 -13.41
N ALA A 692 -32.01 31.53 -13.61
CA ALA A 692 -31.43 32.36 -12.56
C ALA A 692 -32.42 33.44 -12.11
N LYS A 693 -32.51 33.67 -10.81
CA LYS A 693 -33.48 34.61 -10.21
C LYS A 693 -33.06 36.08 -10.33
N GLU A 694 -31.79 36.33 -10.62
CA GLU A 694 -31.18 37.66 -10.75
C GLU A 694 -30.10 37.63 -11.82
N LYS A 695 -29.64 38.82 -12.22
CA LYS A 695 -28.61 39.02 -13.24
C LYS A 695 -27.24 38.52 -12.77
N PHE A 696 -26.48 37.88 -13.66
CA PHE A 696 -25.08 37.54 -13.42
C PHE A 696 -24.19 38.80 -13.42
N GLN A 697 -23.17 38.78 -12.56
CA GLN A 697 -22.15 39.84 -12.50
C GLN A 697 -21.20 39.81 -13.70
N SER A 698 -21.11 38.68 -14.41
CA SER A 698 -20.25 38.53 -15.58
C SER A 698 -20.88 37.60 -16.62
N HIS A 699 -20.88 38.06 -17.87
CA HIS A 699 -21.24 37.27 -19.06
C HIS A 699 -20.01 36.80 -19.84
N PHE A 700 -18.81 36.91 -19.26
CA PHE A 700 -17.54 36.65 -19.95
C PHE A 700 -17.53 35.31 -20.69
N MET A 701 -17.83 34.18 -20.02
CA MET A 701 -17.71 32.86 -20.64
C MET A 701 -18.76 32.62 -21.74
N THR A 702 -20.00 33.07 -21.55
CA THR A 702 -21.03 32.95 -22.59
C THR A 702 -20.73 33.85 -23.79
N ASP A 703 -20.21 35.06 -23.57
CA ASP A 703 -19.74 35.95 -24.63
C ASP A 703 -18.53 35.38 -25.36
N PHE A 704 -17.59 34.76 -24.63
CA PHE A 704 -16.44 34.08 -25.21
C PHE A 704 -16.91 32.90 -26.08
N MET A 705 -17.76 32.02 -25.56
CA MET A 705 -18.28 30.85 -26.27
C MET A 705 -19.12 31.23 -27.49
N ALA A 706 -19.75 32.40 -27.49
CA ALA A 706 -20.54 32.90 -28.62
C ALA A 706 -19.70 33.70 -29.65
N GLY A 707 -18.39 33.85 -29.46
CA GLY A 707 -17.51 34.66 -30.32
C GLY A 707 -17.71 36.18 -30.18
N ARG A 708 -18.49 36.64 -29.19
CA ARG A 708 -18.82 38.06 -28.99
C ARG A 708 -17.64 38.90 -28.48
N LEU A 709 -16.59 38.26 -27.95
CA LEU A 709 -15.37 38.92 -27.49
C LEU A 709 -14.32 39.13 -28.58
N TRP A 710 -14.56 38.68 -29.82
CA TRP A 710 -13.66 38.93 -30.96
C TRP A 710 -13.28 40.41 -31.20
N PRO A 711 -14.19 41.40 -31.02
CA PRO A 711 -13.82 42.81 -31.15
C PRO A 711 -12.69 43.21 -30.19
N ASN A 712 -12.61 42.55 -29.04
CA ASN A 712 -11.59 42.79 -28.02
C ASN A 712 -10.25 42.11 -28.35
N ARG A 713 -10.09 41.41 -29.48
CA ARG A 713 -8.82 40.75 -29.86
C ARG A 713 -7.62 41.69 -29.92
N ARG A 714 -7.83 43.01 -30.11
CA ARG A 714 -6.75 44.02 -30.12
C ARG A 714 -5.95 44.01 -28.83
N VAL A 715 -6.61 43.59 -27.75
CA VAL A 715 -6.02 43.36 -26.43
C VAL A 715 -4.96 42.24 -26.44
N CYS A 716 -4.99 41.38 -27.46
CA CYS A 716 -4.01 40.31 -27.69
C CYS A 716 -2.92 40.67 -28.72
N GLU A 717 -3.03 41.82 -29.41
CA GLU A 717 -2.03 42.24 -30.42
C GLU A 717 -0.66 42.46 -29.76
N GLY A 718 0.37 41.85 -30.33
CA GLY A 718 1.75 41.92 -29.81
C GLY A 718 1.99 41.19 -28.48
N LEU A 719 0.99 40.47 -27.92
CA LEU A 719 1.22 39.49 -26.84
C LEU A 719 1.70 38.15 -27.39
N PHE A 720 1.09 37.72 -28.49
CA PHE A 720 1.43 36.53 -29.24
C PHE A 720 1.49 36.91 -30.73
N ASP A 721 2.23 36.17 -31.57
CA ASP A 721 2.28 36.41 -33.02
C ASP A 721 0.85 36.39 -33.62
N ASP A 722 0.48 37.28 -34.55
CA ASP A 722 -0.90 37.47 -35.04
C ASP A 722 -1.56 36.19 -35.58
N GLN A 723 -0.77 35.19 -36.00
CA GLN A 723 -1.25 33.82 -36.30
C GLN A 723 -1.69 33.00 -35.05
N HIS A 724 -1.60 33.59 -33.86
CA HIS A 724 -1.76 32.96 -32.54
C HIS A 724 -2.90 33.57 -31.71
N CYS A 725 -3.74 34.43 -32.28
CA CYS A 725 -4.95 34.90 -31.58
C CYS A 725 -5.97 33.75 -31.49
N ILE A 726 -6.17 33.20 -30.28
CA ILE A 726 -7.10 32.08 -30.02
C ILE A 726 -8.43 32.60 -29.43
N VAL A 727 -8.71 33.91 -29.57
CA VAL A 727 -10.03 34.46 -29.26
C VAL A 727 -10.99 34.06 -30.39
N PRO A 728 -12.14 33.44 -30.11
CA PRO A 728 -13.04 32.95 -31.13
C PRO A 728 -13.72 34.09 -31.89
N ARG A 729 -13.83 33.94 -33.22
CA ARG A 729 -14.56 34.84 -34.14
C ARG A 729 -16.05 34.57 -34.20
N GLU A 730 -16.40 33.31 -34.01
CA GLU A 730 -17.74 32.74 -34.17
C GLU A 730 -18.05 31.90 -32.93
N ALA A 731 -19.30 31.44 -32.81
CA ALA A 731 -19.68 30.56 -31.73
C ALA A 731 -18.88 29.24 -31.77
N LEU A 732 -18.48 28.76 -30.60
CA LEU A 732 -17.72 27.52 -30.47
C LEU A 732 -18.59 26.31 -30.85
N ALA A 733 -18.03 25.44 -31.70
CA ALA A 733 -18.59 24.13 -31.98
C ALA A 733 -17.95 23.08 -31.05
N PHE A 734 -18.77 22.41 -30.26
CA PHE A 734 -18.37 21.34 -29.35
C PHE A 734 -18.70 19.97 -29.95
N SER A 735 -17.98 18.94 -29.53
CA SER A 735 -18.39 17.58 -29.86
C SER A 735 -19.65 17.15 -29.14
N ALA A 736 -20.19 15.98 -29.53
CA ALA A 736 -21.33 15.38 -28.85
C ALA A 736 -21.05 15.14 -27.35
N GLU A 737 -19.87 14.64 -27.00
CA GLU A 737 -19.45 14.38 -25.61
C GLU A 737 -19.27 15.67 -24.81
N ALA A 738 -18.64 16.69 -25.40
CA ALA A 738 -18.49 17.99 -24.76
C ALA A 738 -19.83 18.70 -24.58
N GLN A 739 -20.72 18.59 -25.57
CA GLN A 739 -22.09 19.11 -25.49
C GLN A 739 -22.89 18.38 -24.41
N ALA A 740 -22.81 17.05 -24.33
CA ALA A 740 -23.45 16.27 -23.28
C ALA A 740 -22.96 16.65 -21.88
N LEU A 741 -21.66 16.93 -21.72
CA LEU A 741 -21.10 17.44 -20.47
C LEU A 741 -21.68 18.82 -20.12
N LEU A 742 -21.74 19.76 -21.08
CA LEU A 742 -22.37 21.07 -20.88
C LEU A 742 -23.87 20.94 -20.55
N ASP A 743 -24.59 20.01 -21.16
CA ASP A 743 -26.01 19.78 -20.85
C ASP A 743 -26.23 19.21 -19.46
N ALA A 744 -25.38 18.26 -19.02
CA ALA A 744 -25.39 17.75 -17.65
C ALA A 744 -25.08 18.86 -16.63
N GLY A 745 -24.11 19.72 -16.93
CA GLY A 745 -23.84 20.91 -16.12
C GLY A 745 -25.02 21.88 -16.08
N ARG A 746 -25.68 22.13 -17.20
CA ARG A 746 -26.84 23.02 -17.30
C ARG A 746 -27.99 22.52 -16.42
N ALA A 747 -28.26 21.21 -16.43
CA ALA A 747 -29.26 20.59 -15.57
C ALA A 747 -28.93 20.78 -14.08
N LEU A 748 -27.65 20.65 -13.71
CA LEU A 748 -27.18 20.90 -12.35
C LEU A 748 -27.39 22.36 -11.91
N TRP A 749 -27.09 23.33 -12.78
CA TRP A 749 -27.34 24.76 -12.50
C TRP A 749 -28.84 25.07 -12.39
N ARG A 750 -29.67 24.52 -13.28
CA ARG A 750 -31.14 24.65 -13.20
C ARG A 750 -31.65 24.17 -11.84
N TYR A 751 -31.17 23.01 -11.41
CA TYR A 751 -31.57 22.44 -10.13
C TYR A 751 -31.13 23.30 -8.94
N TYR A 752 -29.92 23.88 -9.00
CA TYR A 752 -29.45 24.81 -7.99
C TYR A 752 -30.28 26.10 -7.94
N HIS A 753 -30.59 26.73 -9.08
CA HIS A 753 -31.36 27.97 -9.09
C HIS A 753 -32.84 27.79 -8.69
N ALA A 754 -33.37 26.57 -8.79
CA ALA A 754 -34.67 26.23 -8.22
C ALA A 754 -34.68 26.32 -6.68
N GLN A 755 -33.53 26.16 -6.00
CA GLN A 755 -33.44 26.19 -4.54
C GLN A 755 -33.70 27.58 -3.95
N PRO A 756 -34.16 27.66 -2.69
CA PRO A 756 -34.29 28.93 -1.98
C PRO A 756 -32.92 29.57 -1.76
N LYS A 757 -32.83 30.90 -1.92
CA LYS A 757 -31.60 31.70 -1.71
C LYS A 757 -30.40 31.26 -2.57
N ALA A 758 -30.64 30.67 -3.74
CA ALA A 758 -29.59 30.35 -4.71
C ALA A 758 -28.80 31.62 -5.09
N ASN A 759 -27.48 31.57 -4.98
CA ASN A 759 -26.61 32.67 -5.40
C ASN A 759 -26.58 32.73 -6.94
N PRO A 760 -26.98 33.85 -7.57
CA PRO A 760 -26.94 33.99 -9.03
C PRO A 760 -25.56 33.70 -9.63
N ASN A 761 -24.49 34.02 -8.90
CA ASN A 761 -23.12 33.91 -9.39
C ASN A 761 -22.43 32.60 -8.99
N ALA A 762 -23.17 31.60 -8.53
CA ALA A 762 -22.59 30.34 -8.05
C ALA A 762 -21.77 29.63 -9.14
N SER A 763 -20.55 29.23 -8.77
CA SER A 763 -19.68 28.36 -9.56
C SER A 763 -20.06 26.89 -9.40
N LEU A 764 -19.41 26.00 -10.17
CA LEU A 764 -19.53 24.54 -9.94
C LEU A 764 -19.16 24.18 -8.50
N TYR A 765 -18.12 24.82 -7.95
CA TYR A 765 -17.67 24.55 -6.59
C TYR A 765 -18.75 24.94 -5.58
N ASP A 766 -19.33 26.14 -5.72
CA ASP A 766 -20.35 26.65 -4.80
C ASP A 766 -21.61 25.79 -4.83
N ILE A 767 -22.03 25.37 -6.03
CA ILE A 767 -23.18 24.45 -6.20
C ILE A 767 -22.91 23.14 -5.48
N ARG A 768 -21.73 22.54 -5.70
CA ARG A 768 -21.36 21.30 -5.03
C ARG A 768 -21.28 21.47 -3.51
N GLN A 769 -20.69 22.56 -3.04
CA GLN A 769 -20.59 22.87 -1.62
C GLN A 769 -21.96 23.04 -0.96
N HIS A 770 -22.90 23.68 -1.65
CA HIS A 770 -24.28 23.88 -1.17
C HIS A 770 -24.96 22.56 -0.83
N PHE A 771 -24.87 21.56 -1.73
CA PHE A 771 -25.52 20.27 -1.52
C PHE A 771 -24.69 19.31 -0.67
N GLN A 772 -23.37 19.26 -0.85
CA GLN A 772 -22.51 18.29 -0.16
C GLN A 772 -22.20 18.74 1.28
N GLY A 773 -22.20 20.04 1.56
CA GLY A 773 -21.71 20.57 2.83
C GLY A 773 -20.21 20.31 3.03
N ALA A 774 -19.75 20.52 4.25
CA ALA A 774 -18.36 20.28 4.63
C ALA A 774 -18.28 19.46 5.93
N ASP A 775 -17.17 18.74 6.11
CA ASP A 775 -16.83 18.06 7.34
C ASP A 775 -16.37 19.06 8.44
N ALA A 776 -16.13 18.55 9.65
CA ALA A 776 -15.66 19.36 10.79
C ALA A 776 -14.29 20.02 10.55
N ARG A 777 -13.55 19.63 9.51
CA ARG A 777 -12.25 20.19 9.11
C ARG A 777 -12.38 21.16 7.94
N GLY A 778 -13.61 21.44 7.47
CA GLY A 778 -13.90 22.32 6.35
C GLY A 778 -13.72 21.67 4.96
N ASN A 779 -13.50 20.36 4.86
CA ASN A 779 -13.42 19.68 3.57
C ASN A 779 -14.82 19.34 3.05
N MET A 780 -15.08 19.56 1.77
CA MET A 780 -16.34 19.20 1.13
C MET A 780 -16.61 17.69 1.24
N ASN A 781 -17.83 17.31 1.64
CA ASN A 781 -18.20 15.89 1.72
C ASN A 781 -18.25 15.26 0.31
N PRO A 782 -17.97 13.95 0.19
CA PRO A 782 -17.99 13.27 -1.11
C PRO A 782 -19.39 13.15 -1.74
N THR A 783 -20.43 13.12 -0.92
CA THR A 783 -21.84 12.93 -1.32
C THR A 783 -22.76 13.89 -0.56
N SER A 784 -23.97 14.09 -1.08
CA SER A 784 -25.06 14.82 -0.42
C SER A 784 -26.13 13.84 0.09
N THR A 785 -27.00 14.29 0.99
CA THR A 785 -28.27 13.62 1.28
C THR A 785 -29.34 13.88 0.22
N ASP A 786 -29.14 14.87 -0.66
CA ASP A 786 -30.03 15.19 -1.77
C ASP A 786 -29.82 14.20 -2.93
N THR A 787 -30.79 13.31 -3.11
CA THR A 787 -30.77 12.25 -4.13
C THR A 787 -30.85 12.80 -5.55
N THR A 788 -31.55 13.92 -5.76
CA THR A 788 -31.69 14.54 -7.09
C THR A 788 -30.38 15.19 -7.51
N TYR A 789 -29.77 15.96 -6.60
CA TYR A 789 -28.43 16.52 -6.83
C TYR A 789 -27.41 15.41 -7.09
N ASN A 790 -27.42 14.32 -6.31
CA ASN A 790 -26.47 13.22 -6.50
C ASN A 790 -26.59 12.62 -7.91
N ALA A 791 -27.81 12.33 -8.38
CA ALA A 791 -28.04 11.82 -9.73
C ALA A 791 -27.55 12.79 -10.82
N LEU A 792 -27.82 14.09 -10.69
CA LEU A 792 -27.36 15.11 -11.64
C LEU A 792 -25.83 15.25 -11.64
N ASN A 793 -25.21 15.23 -10.46
CA ASN A 793 -23.76 15.31 -10.33
C ASN A 793 -23.07 14.04 -10.83
N ASP A 794 -23.68 12.87 -10.69
CA ASP A 794 -23.17 11.61 -11.25
C ASP A 794 -23.28 11.61 -12.78
N ALA A 795 -24.40 12.06 -13.36
CA ALA A 795 -24.51 12.27 -14.81
C ALA A 795 -23.43 13.23 -15.35
N ARG A 796 -23.12 14.32 -14.62
CA ARG A 796 -21.99 15.20 -14.96
C ARG A 796 -20.64 14.46 -14.89
N LYS A 797 -20.40 13.61 -13.89
CA LYS A 797 -19.15 12.84 -13.78
C LYS A 797 -19.02 11.83 -14.93
N GLU A 798 -20.10 11.14 -15.29
CA GLU A 798 -20.13 10.19 -16.41
C GLU A 798 -19.84 10.89 -17.74
N ALA A 799 -20.48 12.02 -18.02
CA ALA A 799 -20.21 12.81 -19.22
C ALA A 799 -18.76 13.36 -19.24
N LEU A 800 -18.22 13.75 -18.08
CA LEU A 800 -16.84 14.21 -17.95
C LEU A 800 -15.84 13.09 -18.24
N GLU A 801 -16.11 11.86 -17.78
CA GLU A 801 -15.28 10.69 -18.06
C GLU A 801 -15.36 10.30 -19.55
N ALA A 802 -16.55 10.34 -20.16
CA ALA A 802 -16.71 10.11 -21.60
C ALA A 802 -15.89 11.10 -22.42
N LEU A 803 -15.93 12.39 -22.06
CA LEU A 803 -15.09 13.42 -22.69
C LEU A 803 -13.60 13.17 -22.43
N ALA A 804 -13.21 12.74 -21.23
CA ALA A 804 -11.82 12.39 -20.92
C ALA A 804 -11.29 11.27 -21.81
N VAL A 805 -12.09 10.22 -22.02
CA VAL A 805 -11.77 9.09 -22.91
C VAL A 805 -11.58 9.58 -24.35
N LYS A 806 -12.41 10.50 -24.82
CA LYS A 806 -12.25 11.13 -26.14
C LYS A 806 -10.97 11.97 -26.26
N LEU A 807 -10.66 12.75 -25.24
CA LEU A 807 -9.48 13.63 -25.24
C LEU A 807 -8.16 12.84 -25.13
N ALA A 808 -8.16 11.67 -24.49
CA ALA A 808 -6.94 10.92 -24.20
C ALA A 808 -6.10 10.55 -25.44
N PRO A 809 -6.65 10.02 -26.56
CA PRO A 809 -5.87 9.79 -27.78
C PRO A 809 -5.23 11.06 -28.35
N LYS A 810 -5.92 12.20 -28.25
CA LYS A 810 -5.43 13.50 -28.74
C LYS A 810 -4.21 14.00 -27.99
N VAL A 811 -4.07 13.62 -26.70
CA VAL A 811 -2.86 13.90 -25.90
C VAL A 811 -1.61 13.31 -26.57
N TYR A 812 -1.69 12.07 -27.05
CA TYR A 812 -0.58 11.38 -27.73
C TYR A 812 -0.41 11.87 -29.18
N GLU A 813 -1.51 12.02 -29.92
CA GLU A 813 -1.52 12.54 -31.30
C GLU A 813 -0.75 13.87 -31.39
N HIS A 814 -1.13 14.82 -30.52
CA HIS A 814 -0.53 16.15 -30.44
C HIS A 814 0.82 16.17 -29.72
N GLY A 815 1.30 15.05 -29.19
CA GLY A 815 2.64 14.92 -28.59
C GLY A 815 2.79 15.56 -27.21
N PHE A 816 1.69 15.72 -26.48
CA PHE A 816 1.73 16.12 -25.07
C PHE A 816 2.28 14.99 -24.19
N LEU A 817 2.07 13.72 -24.58
CA LEU A 817 2.74 12.54 -24.07
C LEU A 817 3.32 11.72 -25.22
N GLU A 818 4.33 10.91 -24.94
CA GLU A 818 4.90 9.97 -25.91
C GLU A 818 4.24 8.59 -25.81
N GLU A 819 4.19 7.90 -26.94
CA GLU A 819 3.66 6.54 -27.11
C GLU A 819 4.69 5.58 -27.71
#